data_AF-A0AA39JAB7-F1
#
_entry.id   AF-A0AA39JAB7-F1
#
_cell.length_a   1.000
_cell.length_b   1.000
_cell.length_c   1.000
_cell.angle_alpha   90.00
_cell.angle_beta   90.00
_cell.angle_gamma   90.00
#
_symmetry.space_group_name_H-M   'P 1'
#
loop_
_entity.id
_entity.type
_entity.pdbx_description
1 polymer ?
#
loop_
_entity_poly.entity_id
_entity_poly.type
_entity_poly.pdbx_seq_one_letter_code
_entity_poly.pdbx_strand_id
1 'polypeptide(L)'
;MAPLSHPSIQDGWFREISSQWPGQAMTLKVNKILHVEKSLYQDVLVFESETFGNVLVLDGVIQCTERDEFSYQEMIAHLPLNSHPNPEKVLVIGGGDGGVVREVLKHASVKEVVLCDIDEAVIRVSKQYLPHMSSLLSSPKVTVYIGDGFKFLAEHEGTYDVIITDSSDPVGPAESLFQKPYFQLLHDALAPGGNISTQGECLWLHLPLISELRSMTLGIFPVSEYAYTTIPTYPSGQIGFIVCSKEVGRDLSKPLRKLSDTRYYNDAIHASAFILPEFGRVLLSEGKNIQPKFGREALAVANVNKPTKKILLLGSGFVARPCAEYIIRNPSNYLTIACRTLEKAKALGEGLPNTSALSLDVNSTPDLEAQVAAHDLVISLIPYTFHAAVIKAAIKGKTNVVTTSYVSPAIQALDEEAKAAGIIVMNEIGLDPGIDHLYAIKTINEVHAKGGKIKQFLSYCGGLPAPECSGNPLGYKFSWSSRGVLLALLNSASYYSEGKQLDIAGKDLMGYAKPYFITPAFAFVAYPNRDSTPFREFYNIPEAETVVRGTLRYQGFPEFIKVLVDLGWLDASEKDWLKESLTWAEVMQKTIGADSASESALIARIKSLCTFPDESEATRIISGLKWIGLFSSEKVKPRAGNLLDTLCAQLEGLMKYEQGERDLVMLQHKFIVEWQDGKQETLTSTLEAYGSPVGHSAMALTVGLPCGIATQLVLDGVLSAPGIQRPYTTEICDPIRKILEAEGLGLVEKVALRCRWETSSVPAEESNAPKPNIVVIGGSYVGGSVVDLLSSSLHRTHNIVLIEKNSHFQHLFAFPRVSVVPGFENRAFVPFTNSFHASPPGSTSVIHAIAEKILPGQVVLDNGQSVSYEYLVLATGTGKPGRLVSSQKAVETKHFRDLQESIAKASHITVIGGGAYGIQTAMDIKDHAPSKKVTVIHSRPNLMSRFHPKLHEIVMEKFKAAGIETVLGQRVSIPEEGFPNDGSEFAISLADGTEVKTELAIVCIGAVPLSAPLLALSPTSVDPQTKYIKVKPTLQIADSSYPNVFAIGDVADTGAHKAARPGMSQAKVASHNIEMLIKGKNSDLQTYYADTPGIGLSLGFHSKVRFRNPSTPDGEPSWRQAFKPFKTKGNMDAGCRKVWDRRAPGVKDYDL
;
A
#
# COMPACT_ATOMS: atom_id res chain seq x y z
N MET A 1 10.40 -24.72 -1.28
CA MET A 1 11.23 -23.50 -1.21
C MET A 1 10.29 -22.32 -1.31
N ALA A 2 10.49 -21.29 -0.48
CA ALA A 2 9.76 -20.03 -0.65
C ALA A 2 10.09 -19.43 -2.04
N PRO A 3 9.15 -18.75 -2.72
CA PRO A 3 9.49 -18.02 -3.93
C PRO A 3 10.54 -16.96 -3.62
N LEU A 4 11.59 -16.88 -4.44
CA LEU A 4 12.58 -15.81 -4.35
C LEU A 4 11.87 -14.45 -4.53
N SER A 5 12.36 -13.43 -3.83
CA SER A 5 11.84 -12.07 -3.90
C SER A 5 12.98 -11.07 -3.86
N HIS A 6 12.80 -9.90 -4.47
CA HIS A 6 13.82 -8.85 -4.54
C HIS A 6 13.14 -7.47 -4.45
N PRO A 7 13.67 -6.48 -3.69
CA PRO A 7 13.04 -5.17 -3.50
C PRO A 7 12.84 -4.37 -4.80
N SER A 8 13.70 -4.56 -5.81
CA SER A 8 13.56 -3.93 -7.14
C SER A 8 12.49 -4.60 -8.01
N ILE A 9 11.87 -5.69 -7.55
CA ILE A 9 10.78 -6.37 -8.22
C ILE A 9 9.51 -6.19 -7.40
N GLN A 10 8.64 -5.34 -7.91
CA GLN A 10 7.34 -5.06 -7.30
C GLN A 10 6.30 -5.38 -8.37
N ASP A 11 5.11 -5.84 -7.99
CA ASP A 11 3.98 -6.10 -8.89
C ASP A 11 4.27 -6.92 -10.17
N GLY A 12 5.34 -7.74 -10.11
CA GLY A 12 5.84 -8.59 -11.19
C GLY A 12 6.72 -7.86 -12.22
N TRP A 13 7.12 -6.61 -11.95
CA TRP A 13 8.00 -5.81 -12.78
C TRP A 13 9.28 -5.43 -12.03
N PHE A 14 10.42 -5.68 -12.67
CA PHE A 14 11.69 -5.10 -12.28
C PHE A 14 11.69 -3.62 -12.64
N ARG A 15 12.23 -2.78 -11.75
CA ARG A 15 12.35 -1.32 -11.93
C ARG A 15 13.78 -0.89 -11.64
N GLU A 16 14.43 -0.37 -12.67
CA GLU A 16 15.72 0.31 -12.58
C GLU A 16 15.49 1.82 -12.43
N ILE A 17 15.82 2.33 -11.25
CA ILE A 17 15.64 3.73 -10.86
C ILE A 17 16.96 4.20 -10.28
N SER A 18 17.60 5.20 -10.91
CA SER A 18 18.90 5.72 -10.49
C SER A 18 18.89 7.25 -10.40
N SER A 19 19.70 7.78 -9.48
CA SER A 19 19.93 9.22 -9.34
C SER A 19 20.73 9.82 -10.50
N GLN A 20 21.47 9.00 -11.26
CA GLN A 20 22.20 9.44 -12.46
C GLN A 20 21.26 9.89 -13.59
N TRP A 21 20.01 9.43 -13.57
CA TRP A 21 18.99 9.81 -14.54
C TRP A 21 17.65 10.18 -13.88
N PRO A 22 17.58 11.35 -13.21
CA PRO A 22 16.40 11.73 -12.44
C PRO A 22 15.17 11.88 -13.33
N GLY A 23 14.05 11.28 -12.91
CA GLY A 23 12.77 11.40 -13.60
C GLY A 23 12.51 10.36 -14.70
N GLN A 24 13.45 9.43 -14.95
CA GLN A 24 13.23 8.29 -15.84
C GLN A 24 13.48 6.96 -15.11
N ALA A 25 12.85 5.89 -15.58
CA ALA A 25 13.04 4.54 -15.08
C ALA A 25 12.92 3.54 -16.24
N MET A 26 13.69 2.46 -16.18
CA MET A 26 13.56 1.32 -17.09
C MET A 26 12.86 0.18 -16.35
N THR A 27 11.86 -0.45 -16.98
CA THR A 27 11.09 -1.51 -16.34
C THR A 27 10.93 -2.72 -17.23
N LEU A 28 11.23 -3.91 -16.70
CA LEU A 28 11.09 -5.18 -17.41
C LEU A 28 10.15 -6.11 -16.64
N LYS A 29 9.22 -6.74 -17.36
CA LYS A 29 8.31 -7.73 -16.76
C LYS A 29 9.08 -9.00 -16.43
N VAL A 30 8.98 -9.42 -15.18
CA VAL A 30 9.70 -10.58 -14.66
C VAL A 30 8.84 -11.82 -14.87
N ASN A 31 9.39 -12.84 -15.54
CA ASN A 31 8.80 -14.17 -15.58
C ASN A 31 9.18 -14.95 -14.31
N LYS A 32 10.48 -14.96 -13.98
CA LYS A 32 11.01 -15.72 -12.85
C LYS A 32 12.32 -15.12 -12.32
N ILE A 33 12.47 -15.06 -11.01
CA ILE A 33 13.77 -14.76 -10.38
C ILE A 33 14.61 -16.04 -10.38
N LEU A 34 15.81 -15.96 -10.96
CA LEU A 34 16.73 -17.09 -11.10
C LEU A 34 17.76 -17.13 -9.96
N HIS A 35 18.26 -15.96 -9.54
CA HIS A 35 19.29 -15.84 -8.51
C HIS A 35 19.17 -14.52 -7.75
N VAL A 36 19.41 -14.54 -6.44
CA VAL A 36 19.57 -13.35 -5.60
C VAL A 36 20.69 -13.64 -4.61
N GLU A 37 21.69 -12.77 -4.56
CA GLU A 37 22.84 -12.89 -3.68
C GLU A 37 23.40 -11.51 -3.34
N LYS A 38 23.82 -11.29 -2.10
CA LYS A 38 24.64 -10.13 -1.74
C LYS A 38 26.10 -10.60 -1.67
N SER A 39 26.93 -10.15 -2.62
CA SER A 39 28.36 -10.45 -2.63
C SER A 39 29.12 -9.57 -1.62
N LEU A 40 30.44 -9.71 -1.57
CA LEU A 40 31.30 -8.82 -0.78
C LEU A 40 31.22 -7.36 -1.27
N TYR A 41 30.86 -7.13 -2.53
CA TYR A 41 30.95 -5.83 -3.18
C TYR A 41 29.58 -5.23 -3.49
N GLN A 42 28.59 -6.05 -3.86
CA GLN A 42 27.33 -5.56 -4.43
C GLN A 42 26.17 -6.55 -4.28
N ASP A 43 24.96 -6.05 -4.56
CA ASP A 43 23.78 -6.89 -4.77
C ASP A 43 23.79 -7.49 -6.18
N VAL A 44 23.55 -8.80 -6.28
CA VAL A 44 23.56 -9.57 -7.53
C VAL A 44 22.19 -10.21 -7.73
N LEU A 45 21.50 -9.78 -8.77
CA LEU A 45 20.19 -10.30 -9.17
C LEU A 45 20.27 -10.84 -10.60
N VAL A 46 19.76 -12.05 -10.79
CA VAL A 46 19.46 -12.58 -12.13
C VAL A 46 18.00 -12.97 -12.21
N PHE A 47 17.32 -12.49 -13.24
CA PHE A 47 15.95 -12.88 -13.51
C PHE A 47 15.73 -13.15 -15.00
N GLU A 48 14.77 -14.04 -15.27
CA GLU A 48 14.23 -14.26 -16.60
C GLU A 48 13.14 -13.22 -16.87
N SER A 49 13.36 -12.39 -17.89
CA SER A 49 12.41 -11.43 -18.41
C SER A 49 11.40 -12.11 -19.34
N GLU A 50 10.17 -11.58 -19.42
CA GLU A 50 9.16 -12.06 -20.37
C GLU A 50 9.61 -11.96 -21.84
N THR A 51 10.48 -11.00 -22.17
CA THR A 51 10.85 -10.73 -23.57
C THR A 51 12.33 -10.37 -23.81
N PHE A 52 13.17 -10.33 -22.78
CA PHE A 52 14.60 -9.94 -22.89
C PHE A 52 15.57 -11.07 -22.52
N GLY A 53 15.07 -12.30 -22.31
CA GLY A 53 15.88 -13.42 -21.86
C GLY A 53 16.33 -13.24 -20.40
N ASN A 54 17.49 -13.78 -20.06
CA ASN A 54 18.08 -13.58 -18.74
C ASN A 54 18.71 -12.18 -18.64
N VAL A 55 18.51 -11.55 -17.49
CA VAL A 55 18.97 -10.20 -17.18
C VAL A 55 19.86 -10.26 -15.96
N LEU A 56 21.09 -9.74 -16.07
CA LEU A 56 22.00 -9.51 -14.95
C LEU A 56 21.82 -8.09 -14.43
N VAL A 57 21.58 -7.97 -13.13
CA VAL A 57 21.40 -6.71 -12.43
C VAL A 57 22.39 -6.65 -11.27
N LEU A 58 23.11 -5.55 -11.16
CA LEU A 58 24.01 -5.26 -10.05
C LEU A 58 23.56 -3.97 -9.35
N ASP A 59 23.36 -4.04 -8.03
CA ASP A 59 22.86 -2.92 -7.21
C ASP A 59 21.61 -2.21 -7.80
N GLY A 60 20.73 -2.99 -8.45
CA GLY A 60 19.50 -2.49 -9.06
C GLY A 60 19.64 -1.87 -10.45
N VAL A 61 20.84 -1.90 -11.05
CA VAL A 61 21.15 -1.39 -12.40
C VAL A 61 21.36 -2.55 -13.37
N ILE A 62 20.75 -2.50 -14.55
CA ILE A 62 20.91 -3.53 -15.57
C ILE A 62 22.34 -3.48 -16.12
N GLN A 63 23.05 -4.59 -16.01
CA GLN A 63 24.39 -4.72 -16.62
C GLN A 63 24.28 -5.27 -18.04
N CYS A 64 23.47 -6.31 -18.23
CA CYS A 64 23.23 -6.87 -19.56
C CYS A 64 21.90 -7.63 -19.65
N THR A 65 21.39 -7.74 -20.89
CA THR A 65 20.31 -8.64 -21.24
C THR A 65 20.71 -9.49 -22.44
N GLU A 66 20.30 -10.76 -22.47
CA GLU A 66 20.60 -11.65 -23.61
C GLU A 66 20.04 -11.14 -24.95
N ARG A 67 19.05 -10.25 -24.92
CA ARG A 67 18.42 -9.72 -26.13
C ARG A 67 19.29 -8.70 -26.87
N ASP A 68 20.03 -7.87 -26.17
CA ASP A 68 20.67 -6.68 -26.74
C ASP A 68 22.12 -6.40 -26.29
N GLU A 69 22.70 -7.25 -25.43
CA GLU A 69 24.10 -7.15 -24.98
C GLU A 69 25.11 -6.99 -26.12
N PHE A 70 24.84 -7.62 -27.28
CA PHE A 70 25.81 -7.70 -28.37
C PHE A 70 26.19 -6.32 -28.91
N SER A 71 25.29 -5.33 -28.84
CA SER A 71 25.60 -3.98 -29.32
C SER A 71 26.65 -3.29 -28.46
N TYR A 72 26.59 -3.48 -27.14
CA TYR A 72 27.58 -2.93 -26.22
C TYR A 72 28.91 -3.68 -26.33
N GLN A 73 28.87 -5.01 -26.19
CA GLN A 73 30.07 -5.84 -26.12
C GLN A 73 30.89 -5.82 -27.42
N GLU A 74 30.24 -5.84 -28.58
CA GLU A 74 30.94 -5.72 -29.86
C GLU A 74 31.60 -4.34 -30.00
N MET A 75 30.92 -3.26 -29.63
CA MET A 75 31.46 -1.92 -29.80
C MET A 75 32.61 -1.62 -28.84
N ILE A 76 32.46 -1.91 -27.53
CA ILE A 76 33.51 -1.63 -26.55
C ILE A 76 34.79 -2.43 -26.84
N ALA A 77 34.66 -3.66 -27.38
CA ALA A 77 35.79 -4.49 -27.75
C ALA A 77 36.40 -4.08 -29.10
N HIS A 78 35.58 -3.90 -30.13
CA HIS A 78 36.10 -3.78 -31.49
C HIS A 78 36.59 -2.38 -31.86
N LEU A 79 36.12 -1.32 -31.21
CA LEU A 79 36.64 0.04 -31.41
C LEU A 79 38.16 0.13 -31.16
N PRO A 80 38.69 -0.24 -29.98
CA PRO A 80 40.13 -0.18 -29.72
C PRO A 80 40.92 -1.26 -30.46
N LEU A 81 40.34 -2.46 -30.65
CA LEU A 81 41.02 -3.56 -31.33
C LEU A 81 41.17 -3.29 -32.82
N ASN A 82 40.12 -2.92 -33.55
CA ASN A 82 40.23 -2.72 -35.01
C ASN A 82 40.96 -1.44 -35.39
N SER A 83 41.07 -0.45 -34.51
CA SER A 83 41.95 0.71 -34.73
C SER A 83 43.42 0.41 -34.40
N HIS A 84 43.72 -0.71 -33.74
CA HIS A 84 45.08 -1.20 -33.50
C HIS A 84 45.57 -2.08 -34.67
N PRO A 85 46.81 -1.91 -35.17
CA PRO A 85 47.30 -2.62 -36.36
C PRO A 85 47.49 -4.13 -36.14
N ASN A 86 47.90 -4.57 -34.94
CA ASN A 86 48.11 -5.99 -34.62
C ASN A 86 48.14 -6.27 -33.09
N PRO A 87 46.98 -6.23 -32.38
CA PRO A 87 46.90 -6.54 -30.96
C PRO A 87 47.02 -8.05 -30.70
N GLU A 88 47.91 -8.42 -29.80
CA GLU A 88 48.17 -9.81 -29.40
C GLU A 88 47.82 -10.08 -27.93
N LYS A 89 48.09 -9.12 -27.03
CA LYS A 89 47.80 -9.19 -25.60
C LYS A 89 46.72 -8.19 -25.20
N VAL A 90 45.62 -8.69 -24.65
CA VAL A 90 44.46 -7.86 -24.27
C VAL A 90 44.15 -8.02 -22.79
N LEU A 91 43.93 -6.91 -22.09
CA LEU A 91 43.41 -6.90 -20.72
C LEU A 91 41.96 -6.42 -20.73
N VAL A 92 41.09 -7.11 -20.01
CA VAL A 92 39.72 -6.70 -19.71
C VAL A 92 39.62 -6.49 -18.20
N ILE A 93 39.26 -5.29 -17.76
CA ILE A 93 39.03 -4.96 -16.35
C ILE A 93 37.53 -4.84 -16.13
N GLY A 94 37.00 -5.57 -15.15
CA GLY A 94 35.56 -5.82 -15.03
C GLY A 94 35.10 -6.82 -16.11
N GLY A 95 33.86 -6.72 -16.58
CA GLY A 95 33.33 -7.62 -17.63
C GLY A 95 33.20 -9.08 -17.19
N GLY A 96 32.92 -9.32 -15.91
CA GLY A 96 32.76 -10.66 -15.32
C GLY A 96 31.67 -11.52 -15.97
N ASP A 97 30.73 -10.94 -16.73
CA ASP A 97 29.77 -11.68 -17.54
C ASP A 97 30.42 -12.45 -18.71
N GLY A 98 31.64 -12.06 -19.10
CA GLY A 98 32.48 -12.71 -20.09
C GLY A 98 32.19 -12.33 -21.54
N GLY A 99 31.23 -11.44 -21.77
CA GLY A 99 30.82 -11.01 -23.07
C GLY A 99 31.87 -10.24 -23.87
N VAL A 100 32.57 -9.29 -23.23
CA VAL A 100 33.70 -8.59 -23.87
C VAL A 100 34.81 -9.57 -24.27
N VAL A 101 35.13 -10.54 -23.41
CA VAL A 101 36.15 -11.57 -23.71
C VAL A 101 35.74 -12.42 -24.92
N ARG A 102 34.45 -12.76 -25.06
CA ARG A 102 33.92 -13.46 -26.24
C ARG A 102 34.21 -12.68 -27.53
N GLU A 103 34.03 -11.37 -27.51
CA GLU A 103 34.26 -10.50 -28.66
C GLU A 103 35.76 -10.30 -28.96
N VAL A 104 36.58 -10.14 -27.93
CA VAL A 104 38.05 -10.05 -28.07
C VAL A 104 38.61 -11.28 -28.79
N LEU A 105 38.12 -12.49 -28.45
CA LEU A 105 38.61 -13.75 -29.03
C LEU A 105 38.26 -13.95 -30.52
N LYS A 106 37.39 -13.12 -31.11
CA LYS A 106 37.14 -13.13 -32.57
C LYS A 106 38.34 -12.61 -33.38
N HIS A 107 39.25 -11.88 -32.74
CA HIS A 107 40.44 -11.35 -33.40
C HIS A 107 41.54 -12.40 -33.51
N ALA A 108 41.83 -12.85 -34.73
CA ALA A 108 42.84 -13.89 -34.99
C ALA A 108 44.26 -13.53 -34.49
N SER A 109 44.59 -12.24 -34.41
CA SER A 109 45.87 -11.75 -33.87
C SER A 109 46.01 -11.97 -32.37
N VAL A 110 44.91 -12.06 -31.62
CA VAL A 110 44.93 -12.15 -30.16
C VAL A 110 45.44 -13.53 -29.73
N LYS A 111 46.51 -13.51 -28.93
CA LYS A 111 47.18 -14.68 -28.38
C LYS A 111 46.85 -14.88 -26.91
N GLU A 112 46.66 -13.80 -26.17
CA GLU A 112 46.44 -13.82 -24.72
C GLU A 112 45.38 -12.78 -24.33
N VAL A 113 44.44 -13.18 -23.48
CA VAL A 113 43.44 -12.31 -22.85
C VAL A 113 43.50 -12.52 -21.34
N VAL A 114 43.63 -11.43 -20.58
CA VAL A 114 43.46 -11.45 -19.14
C VAL A 114 42.15 -10.78 -18.79
N LEU A 115 41.29 -11.45 -18.02
CA LEU A 115 40.11 -10.88 -17.39
C LEU A 115 40.43 -10.61 -15.92
N CYS A 116 40.38 -9.36 -15.49
CA CYS A 116 40.57 -8.94 -14.11
C CYS A 116 39.25 -8.39 -13.55
N ASP A 117 38.55 -9.18 -12.73
CA ASP A 117 37.32 -8.75 -12.08
C ASP A 117 37.45 -8.86 -10.55
N ILE A 118 36.90 -7.90 -9.82
CA ILE A 118 37.00 -7.88 -8.37
C ILE A 118 36.00 -8.85 -7.71
N ASP A 119 34.87 -9.11 -8.36
CA ASP A 119 33.74 -9.85 -7.79
C ASP A 119 33.56 -11.23 -8.45
N GLU A 120 34.06 -12.26 -7.75
CA GLU A 120 33.91 -13.67 -8.16
C GLU A 120 32.45 -14.06 -8.44
N ALA A 121 31.51 -13.46 -7.69
CA ALA A 121 30.10 -13.81 -7.81
C ALA A 121 29.56 -13.50 -9.20
N VAL A 122 29.98 -12.38 -9.81
CA VAL A 122 29.56 -11.98 -11.16
C VAL A 122 29.97 -13.03 -12.19
N ILE A 123 31.22 -13.52 -12.12
CA ILE A 123 31.75 -14.54 -13.01
C ILE A 123 31.01 -15.87 -12.84
N ARG A 124 30.85 -16.32 -11.60
CA ARG A 124 30.21 -17.60 -11.28
C ARG A 124 28.73 -17.62 -11.67
N VAL A 125 28.01 -16.56 -11.34
CA VAL A 125 26.59 -16.39 -11.66
C VAL A 125 26.39 -16.31 -13.17
N SER A 126 27.26 -15.59 -13.89
CA SER A 126 27.20 -15.51 -15.35
C SER A 126 27.49 -16.85 -16.03
N LYS A 127 28.47 -17.63 -15.53
CA LYS A 127 28.69 -19.02 -15.99
C LYS A 127 27.46 -19.91 -15.86
N GLN A 128 26.65 -19.69 -14.83
CA GLN A 128 25.47 -20.49 -14.56
C GLN A 128 24.26 -20.05 -15.39
N TYR A 129 24.00 -18.75 -15.49
CA TYR A 129 22.75 -18.22 -16.04
C TYR A 129 22.90 -17.50 -17.38
N LEU A 130 24.12 -17.19 -17.81
CA LEU A 130 24.44 -16.49 -19.05
C LEU A 130 25.55 -17.20 -19.86
N PRO A 131 25.47 -18.53 -20.06
CA PRO A 131 26.55 -19.30 -20.69
C PRO A 131 26.88 -18.87 -22.12
N HIS A 132 25.94 -18.22 -22.83
CA HIS A 132 26.18 -17.65 -24.16
C HIS A 132 27.27 -16.57 -24.16
N MET A 133 27.39 -15.79 -23.08
CA MET A 133 28.43 -14.78 -22.91
C MET A 133 29.68 -15.39 -22.28
N SER A 134 29.53 -16.13 -21.18
CA SER A 134 30.65 -16.52 -20.33
C SER A 134 31.39 -17.80 -20.75
N SER A 135 30.87 -18.59 -21.69
CA SER A 135 31.45 -19.91 -22.03
C SER A 135 32.88 -19.85 -22.54
N LEU A 136 33.28 -18.76 -23.20
CA LEU A 136 34.65 -18.60 -23.70
C LEU A 136 35.66 -18.18 -22.63
N LEU A 137 35.23 -17.93 -21.39
CA LEU A 137 36.14 -17.74 -20.26
C LEU A 137 36.99 -18.99 -19.95
N SER A 138 36.61 -20.17 -20.46
CA SER A 138 37.42 -21.40 -20.35
C SER A 138 38.39 -21.62 -21.52
N SER A 139 38.50 -20.66 -22.45
CA SER A 139 39.45 -20.75 -23.57
C SER A 139 40.90 -20.82 -23.05
N PRO A 140 41.79 -21.60 -23.68
CA PRO A 140 43.20 -21.66 -23.28
C PRO A 140 43.95 -20.34 -23.49
N LYS A 141 43.35 -19.39 -24.22
CA LYS A 141 43.88 -18.03 -24.39
C LYS A 141 43.50 -17.08 -23.25
N VAL A 142 42.59 -17.49 -22.35
CA VAL A 142 42.01 -16.61 -21.33
C VAL A 142 42.54 -16.98 -19.95
N THR A 143 43.05 -15.98 -19.23
CA THR A 143 43.39 -16.06 -17.81
C THR A 143 42.40 -15.22 -17.02
N VAL A 144 41.64 -15.84 -16.11
CA VAL A 144 40.73 -15.12 -15.20
C VAL A 144 41.45 -14.86 -13.88
N TYR A 145 41.62 -13.58 -13.56
CA TYR A 145 42.18 -13.09 -12.32
C TYR A 145 41.08 -12.43 -11.49
N ILE A 146 40.89 -12.92 -10.25
CA ILE A 146 39.93 -12.32 -9.32
C ILE A 146 40.70 -11.40 -8.38
N GLY A 147 40.49 -10.09 -8.49
CA GLY A 147 41.17 -9.11 -7.66
C GLY A 147 40.99 -7.67 -8.10
N ASP A 148 41.64 -6.76 -7.36
CA ASP A 148 41.56 -5.32 -7.57
C ASP A 148 42.33 -4.88 -8.84
N GLY A 149 41.61 -4.26 -9.77
CA GLY A 149 42.16 -3.74 -11.02
C GLY A 149 43.22 -2.64 -10.85
N PHE A 150 43.13 -1.81 -9.81
CA PHE A 150 44.16 -0.78 -9.53
C PHE A 150 45.50 -1.44 -9.22
N LYS A 151 45.47 -2.44 -8.34
CA LYS A 151 46.67 -3.21 -7.98
C LYS A 151 47.20 -3.98 -9.18
N PHE A 152 46.30 -4.62 -9.93
CA PHE A 152 46.68 -5.39 -11.11
C PHE A 152 47.41 -4.52 -12.14
N LEU A 153 46.86 -3.35 -12.49
CA LEU A 153 47.48 -2.44 -13.45
C LEU A 153 48.87 -1.96 -13.00
N ALA A 154 49.03 -1.62 -11.72
CA ALA A 154 50.31 -1.14 -11.18
C ALA A 154 51.43 -2.20 -11.24
N GLU A 155 51.08 -3.49 -11.36
CA GLU A 155 52.04 -4.60 -11.45
C GLU A 155 52.39 -5.00 -12.90
N HIS A 156 51.73 -4.42 -13.91
CA HIS A 156 51.81 -4.86 -15.32
C HIS A 156 52.09 -3.72 -16.32
N GLU A 157 53.09 -2.88 -16.03
CA GLU A 157 53.52 -1.79 -16.93
C GLU A 157 53.94 -2.29 -18.33
N GLY A 158 53.58 -1.55 -19.38
CA GLY A 158 54.03 -1.78 -20.76
C GLY A 158 53.66 -3.13 -21.37
N THR A 159 52.65 -3.81 -20.84
CA THR A 159 52.39 -5.24 -21.11
C THR A 159 51.34 -5.49 -22.19
N TYR A 160 50.29 -4.67 -22.25
CA TYR A 160 49.10 -4.95 -23.05
C TYR A 160 49.01 -4.08 -24.30
N ASP A 161 48.63 -4.65 -25.44
CA ASP A 161 48.40 -3.90 -26.68
C ASP A 161 47.06 -3.16 -26.64
N VAL A 162 46.05 -3.78 -26.00
CA VAL A 162 44.74 -3.18 -25.78
C VAL A 162 44.25 -3.45 -24.36
N ILE A 163 43.69 -2.42 -23.72
CA ILE A 163 43.00 -2.54 -22.42
C ILE A 163 41.54 -2.09 -22.59
N ILE A 164 40.61 -2.90 -22.11
CA ILE A 164 39.18 -2.59 -22.10
C ILE A 164 38.70 -2.55 -20.66
N THR A 165 38.11 -1.44 -20.24
CA THR A 165 37.47 -1.31 -18.92
C THR A 165 35.96 -1.38 -19.11
N ASP A 166 35.38 -2.47 -18.62
CA ASP A 166 33.94 -2.78 -18.63
C ASP A 166 33.42 -2.82 -17.17
N SER A 167 33.12 -1.64 -16.64
CA SER A 167 32.80 -1.42 -15.23
C SER A 167 31.39 -0.89 -15.03
N SER A 168 30.87 -0.98 -13.80
CA SER A 168 29.60 -0.34 -13.42
C SER A 168 29.67 1.20 -13.53
N ASP A 169 28.48 1.82 -13.56
CA ASP A 169 28.28 3.29 -13.58
C ASP A 169 29.07 4.02 -12.46
N PRO A 170 29.43 5.30 -12.62
CA PRO A 170 30.25 6.09 -11.69
C PRO A 170 29.49 6.46 -10.40
N VAL A 171 29.15 5.46 -9.59
CA VAL A 171 28.47 5.60 -8.31
C VAL A 171 29.19 4.75 -7.28
N GLY A 172 29.37 5.31 -6.08
CA GLY A 172 30.03 4.60 -4.98
C GLY A 172 31.49 4.24 -5.34
N PRO A 173 31.94 3.01 -5.07
CA PRO A 173 33.33 2.60 -5.30
C PRO A 173 33.83 2.79 -6.75
N ALA A 174 32.94 2.66 -7.74
CA ALA A 174 33.26 2.77 -9.15
C ALA A 174 33.64 4.18 -9.60
N GLU A 175 33.29 5.23 -8.84
CA GLU A 175 33.65 6.63 -9.15
C GLU A 175 35.17 6.81 -9.33
N SER A 176 35.96 6.06 -8.58
CA SER A 176 37.43 6.07 -8.67
C SER A 176 37.97 5.66 -10.05
N LEU A 177 37.23 4.83 -10.81
CA LEU A 177 37.59 4.38 -12.16
C LEU A 177 37.43 5.49 -13.21
N PHE A 178 36.74 6.59 -12.87
CA PHE A 178 36.52 7.73 -13.76
C PHE A 178 37.50 8.88 -13.49
N GLN A 179 38.48 8.68 -12.60
CA GLN A 179 39.42 9.71 -12.16
C GLN A 179 40.80 9.55 -12.81
N LYS A 180 41.53 10.68 -12.90
CA LYS A 180 42.87 10.78 -13.50
C LYS A 180 43.86 9.68 -13.03
N PRO A 181 43.95 9.30 -11.74
CA PRO A 181 44.89 8.26 -11.31
C PRO A 181 44.66 6.90 -11.99
N TYR A 182 43.41 6.52 -12.23
CA TYR A 182 43.09 5.27 -12.91
C TYR A 182 43.51 5.30 -14.38
N PHE A 183 43.23 6.38 -15.10
CA PHE A 183 43.65 6.52 -16.49
C PHE A 183 45.16 6.60 -16.68
N GLN A 184 45.90 7.11 -15.68
CA GLN A 184 47.36 7.04 -15.67
C GLN A 184 47.84 5.58 -15.59
N LEU A 185 47.24 4.76 -14.73
CA LEU A 185 47.54 3.33 -14.65
C LEU A 185 47.24 2.60 -15.96
N LEU A 186 46.12 2.92 -16.63
CA LEU A 186 45.81 2.38 -17.96
C LEU A 186 46.88 2.77 -18.99
N HIS A 187 47.30 4.03 -19.01
CA HIS A 187 48.36 4.51 -19.89
C HIS A 187 49.69 3.77 -19.67
N ASP A 188 50.06 3.55 -18.41
CA ASP A 188 51.35 2.97 -18.05
C ASP A 188 51.38 1.46 -18.31
N ALA A 189 50.25 0.76 -18.13
CA ALA A 189 50.10 -0.66 -18.46
C ALA A 189 50.08 -0.97 -19.97
N LEU A 190 49.79 0.01 -20.83
CA LEU A 190 49.80 -0.16 -22.28
C LEU A 190 51.23 -0.25 -22.86
N ALA A 191 51.44 -1.23 -23.73
CA ALA A 191 52.60 -1.33 -24.61
C ALA A 191 52.68 -0.13 -25.59
N PRO A 192 53.86 0.16 -26.18
CA PRO A 192 54.01 1.20 -27.19
C PRO A 192 53.01 1.03 -28.34
N GLY A 193 52.29 2.11 -28.66
CA GLY A 193 51.27 2.12 -29.71
C GLY A 193 49.90 1.53 -29.32
N GLY A 194 49.74 1.11 -28.05
CA GLY A 194 48.52 0.48 -27.57
C GLY A 194 47.31 1.43 -27.44
N ASN A 195 46.12 0.83 -27.37
CA ASN A 195 44.84 1.54 -27.31
C ASN A 195 44.04 1.13 -26.06
N ILE A 196 43.22 2.04 -25.53
CA ILE A 196 42.19 1.70 -24.53
C ILE A 196 40.78 1.96 -25.04
N SER A 197 39.81 1.27 -24.44
CA SER A 197 38.39 1.65 -24.48
C SER A 197 37.80 1.50 -23.08
N THR A 198 37.03 2.50 -22.66
CA THR A 198 36.30 2.49 -21.39
C THR A 198 34.91 3.06 -21.60
N GLN A 199 33.96 2.67 -20.74
CA GLN A 199 32.63 3.26 -20.70
C GLN A 199 32.70 4.79 -20.63
N GLY A 200 31.93 5.45 -21.49
CA GLY A 200 31.89 6.89 -21.66
C GLY A 200 30.51 7.48 -21.43
N GLU A 201 29.57 6.76 -20.83
CA GLU A 201 28.26 7.30 -20.45
C GLU A 201 27.37 7.84 -21.60
N CYS A 202 26.12 8.19 -21.29
CA CYS A 202 25.11 8.59 -22.27
C CYS A 202 25.12 10.10 -22.59
N LEU A 203 25.17 10.50 -23.87
CA LEU A 203 25.17 11.93 -24.26
C LEU A 203 23.93 12.68 -23.77
N TRP A 204 22.77 12.01 -23.70
CA TRP A 204 21.53 12.65 -23.27
C TRP A 204 21.50 13.01 -21.78
N LEU A 205 22.28 12.30 -20.97
CA LEU A 205 22.18 12.35 -19.50
C LEU A 205 23.46 12.92 -18.88
N HIS A 206 24.62 12.58 -19.43
CA HIS A 206 25.92 12.72 -18.77
C HIS A 206 26.88 13.63 -19.55
N LEU A 207 26.36 14.51 -20.41
CA LEU A 207 27.16 15.37 -21.30
C LEU A 207 28.29 16.15 -20.59
N PRO A 208 28.09 16.76 -19.40
CA PRO A 208 29.17 17.43 -18.65
C PRO A 208 30.28 16.47 -18.20
N LEU A 209 29.91 15.30 -17.64
CA LEU A 209 30.87 14.27 -17.23
C LEU A 209 31.71 13.81 -18.42
N ILE A 210 31.10 13.59 -19.58
CA ILE A 210 31.80 13.21 -20.82
C ILE A 210 32.82 14.28 -21.22
N SER A 211 32.46 15.56 -21.09
CA SER A 211 33.36 16.68 -21.39
C SER A 211 34.57 16.71 -20.44
N GLU A 212 34.35 16.44 -19.15
CA GLU A 212 35.41 16.36 -18.15
C GLU A 212 36.33 15.16 -18.39
N LEU A 213 35.75 13.98 -18.65
CA LEU A 213 36.49 12.76 -18.99
C LEU A 213 37.37 12.98 -20.21
N ARG A 214 36.80 13.50 -21.31
CA ARG A 214 37.55 13.76 -22.55
C ARG A 214 38.69 14.76 -22.33
N SER A 215 38.44 15.81 -21.56
CA SER A 215 39.48 16.81 -21.23
C SER A 215 40.61 16.19 -20.40
N MET A 216 40.26 15.34 -19.44
CA MET A 216 41.21 14.64 -18.58
C MET A 216 42.05 13.62 -19.35
N THR A 217 41.44 12.82 -20.23
CA THR A 217 42.15 11.81 -21.03
C THR A 217 43.03 12.43 -22.10
N LEU A 218 42.66 13.55 -22.71
CA LEU A 218 43.54 14.34 -23.59
C LEU A 218 44.79 14.88 -22.86
N GLY A 219 44.72 15.02 -21.53
CA GLY A 219 45.88 15.38 -20.71
C GLY A 219 46.83 14.21 -20.40
N ILE A 220 46.47 12.98 -20.78
CA ILE A 220 47.23 11.75 -20.49
C ILE A 220 47.66 11.06 -21.80
N PHE A 221 46.74 10.94 -22.75
CA PHE A 221 46.95 10.27 -24.03
C PHE A 221 47.11 11.28 -25.17
N PRO A 222 48.00 11.03 -26.16
CA PRO A 222 48.14 11.89 -27.32
C PRO A 222 46.92 11.88 -28.24
N VAL A 223 46.11 10.83 -28.19
CA VAL A 223 44.83 10.74 -28.91
C VAL A 223 43.75 10.27 -27.94
N SER A 224 42.64 11.00 -27.87
CA SER A 224 41.44 10.61 -27.12
C SER A 224 40.18 11.06 -27.84
N GLU A 225 39.30 10.10 -28.15
CA GLU A 225 38.05 10.32 -28.85
C GLU A 225 36.87 9.73 -28.09
N TYR A 226 35.69 10.28 -28.38
CA TYR A 226 34.42 9.77 -27.88
C TYR A 226 33.66 9.08 -29.01
N ALA A 227 33.26 7.84 -28.78
CA ALA A 227 32.37 7.08 -29.64
C ALA A 227 31.09 6.72 -28.88
N TYR A 228 30.02 6.33 -29.57
CA TYR A 228 28.82 5.82 -28.91
C TYR A 228 28.14 4.70 -29.69
N THR A 229 27.27 3.95 -29.00
CA THR A 229 26.38 2.96 -29.58
C THR A 229 24.98 3.04 -28.98
N THR A 230 24.02 2.27 -29.50
CA THR A 230 22.63 2.25 -29.03
C THR A 230 22.25 0.90 -28.46
N ILE A 231 21.76 0.87 -27.22
CA ILE A 231 21.28 -0.34 -26.54
C ILE A 231 19.88 -0.04 -25.97
N PRO A 232 18.82 -0.72 -26.43
CA PRO A 232 17.44 -0.43 -25.99
C PRO A 232 17.22 -0.49 -24.48
N THR A 233 17.95 -1.33 -23.76
CA THR A 233 17.80 -1.50 -22.31
C THR A 233 18.55 -0.49 -21.47
N TYR A 234 19.51 0.24 -22.04
CA TYR A 234 20.29 1.22 -21.31
C TYR A 234 19.58 2.58 -21.25
N PRO A 235 19.92 3.45 -20.28
CA PRO A 235 19.32 4.77 -20.12
C PRO A 235 19.32 5.59 -21.42
N SER A 236 18.14 6.06 -21.83
CA SER A 236 17.92 6.79 -23.09
C SER A 236 18.31 6.03 -24.37
N GLY A 237 18.51 4.72 -24.30
CA GLY A 237 18.81 3.86 -25.45
C GLY A 237 20.23 3.99 -26.00
N GLN A 238 21.17 4.58 -25.25
CA GLN A 238 22.51 4.94 -25.73
C GLN A 238 23.57 4.78 -24.64
N ILE A 239 24.80 4.43 -25.04
CA ILE A 239 25.99 4.55 -24.21
C ILE A 239 27.23 4.94 -25.02
N GLY A 240 28.15 5.63 -24.39
CA GLY A 240 29.40 6.10 -24.95
C GLY A 240 30.61 5.25 -24.60
N PHE A 241 31.71 5.54 -25.29
CA PHE A 241 33.03 4.98 -25.05
C PHE A 241 34.09 6.08 -25.17
N ILE A 242 35.00 6.15 -24.21
CA ILE A 242 36.24 6.93 -24.35
C ILE A 242 37.30 5.98 -24.91
N VAL A 243 37.77 6.27 -26.12
CA VAL A 243 38.79 5.49 -26.82
C VAL A 243 40.05 6.32 -26.92
N CYS A 244 41.19 5.80 -26.46
CA CYS A 244 42.45 6.53 -26.47
C CYS A 244 43.58 5.69 -27.08
N SER A 245 44.63 6.35 -27.56
CA SER A 245 45.83 5.69 -28.08
C SER A 245 47.09 6.35 -27.53
N LYS A 246 48.14 5.55 -27.30
CA LYS A 246 49.52 6.04 -27.06
C LYS A 246 50.25 6.43 -28.33
N GLU A 247 49.77 6.00 -29.49
CA GLU A 247 50.37 6.36 -30.77
C GLU A 247 49.91 7.77 -31.19
N VAL A 248 50.86 8.68 -31.34
CA VAL A 248 50.57 10.05 -31.80
C VAL A 248 49.96 10.01 -33.20
N GLY A 249 48.81 10.67 -33.37
CA GLY A 249 48.14 10.77 -34.66
C GLY A 249 47.40 9.51 -35.12
N ARG A 250 47.20 8.50 -34.25
CA ARG A 250 46.33 7.36 -34.52
C ARG A 250 44.91 7.82 -34.85
N ASP A 251 44.41 7.46 -36.03
CA ASP A 251 42.99 7.65 -36.38
C ASP A 251 42.16 6.50 -35.80
N LEU A 252 41.53 6.74 -34.65
CA LEU A 252 40.69 5.77 -33.95
C LEU A 252 39.36 5.51 -34.66
N SER A 253 38.95 6.37 -35.60
CA SER A 253 37.69 6.22 -36.36
C SER A 253 37.79 5.27 -37.54
N LYS A 254 39.01 4.83 -37.87
CA LYS A 254 39.29 4.01 -39.04
C LYS A 254 39.67 2.58 -38.63
N PRO A 255 38.82 1.58 -38.91
CA PRO A 255 39.20 0.19 -38.71
C PRO A 255 40.32 -0.21 -39.69
N LEU A 256 41.40 -0.78 -39.17
CA LEU A 256 42.58 -1.23 -39.91
C LEU A 256 42.47 -2.69 -40.34
N ARG A 257 41.53 -3.43 -39.75
CA ARG A 257 41.37 -4.87 -39.94
C ARG A 257 39.88 -5.19 -40.10
N LYS A 258 39.61 -6.24 -40.87
CA LYS A 258 38.24 -6.72 -41.11
C LYS A 258 37.87 -7.79 -40.09
N LEU A 259 36.63 -7.72 -39.62
CA LEU A 259 36.05 -8.70 -38.70
C LEU A 259 34.76 -9.25 -39.30
N SER A 260 34.51 -10.54 -39.11
CA SER A 260 33.25 -11.22 -39.46
C SER A 260 32.51 -11.67 -38.21
N ASP A 261 31.29 -12.19 -38.37
CA ASP A 261 30.51 -12.83 -37.30
C ASP A 261 30.09 -11.88 -36.15
N THR A 262 29.73 -10.66 -36.52
CA THR A 262 29.15 -9.62 -35.66
C THR A 262 27.67 -9.41 -35.98
N ARG A 263 26.89 -8.99 -34.98
CA ARG A 263 25.45 -8.70 -35.10
C ARG A 263 25.18 -7.20 -35.26
N TYR A 264 26.00 -6.35 -34.65
CA TYR A 264 25.87 -4.90 -34.65
C TYR A 264 27.04 -4.21 -35.35
N TYR A 265 28.26 -4.61 -35.01
CA TYR A 265 29.48 -3.99 -35.51
C TYR A 265 29.71 -4.30 -37.00
N ASN A 266 30.11 -3.28 -37.76
CA ASN A 266 30.76 -3.40 -39.07
C ASN A 266 31.61 -2.15 -39.33
N ASP A 267 32.41 -2.14 -40.38
CA ASP A 267 33.36 -1.04 -40.66
C ASP A 267 32.68 0.34 -40.77
N ALA A 268 31.46 0.40 -41.32
CA ALA A 268 30.71 1.65 -41.44
C ALA A 268 30.15 2.11 -40.09
N ILE A 269 29.68 1.17 -39.26
CA ILE A 269 29.23 1.44 -37.89
C ILE A 269 30.40 1.92 -37.02
N HIS A 270 31.59 1.32 -37.15
CA HIS A 270 32.80 1.77 -36.47
C HIS A 270 33.07 3.25 -36.75
N ALA A 271 33.16 3.64 -38.02
CA ALA A 271 33.42 5.03 -38.39
C ALA A 271 32.29 5.97 -37.95
N SER A 272 31.04 5.51 -38.06
CA SER A 272 29.87 6.31 -37.68
C SER A 272 29.75 6.55 -36.17
N ALA A 273 30.28 5.65 -35.34
CA ALA A 273 30.22 5.77 -33.88
C ALA A 273 30.93 7.03 -33.34
N PHE A 274 31.89 7.58 -34.09
CA PHE A 274 32.60 8.82 -33.77
C PHE A 274 31.91 10.08 -34.31
N ILE A 275 30.83 9.95 -35.08
CA ILE A 275 30.08 11.08 -35.63
C ILE A 275 29.00 11.49 -34.63
N LEU A 276 29.25 12.57 -33.90
CA LEU A 276 28.38 13.00 -32.81
C LEU A 276 27.20 13.86 -33.29
N PRO A 277 26.00 13.71 -32.69
CA PRO A 277 24.92 14.67 -32.86
C PRO A 277 25.36 16.09 -32.48
N GLU A 278 24.74 17.10 -33.08
CA GLU A 278 25.22 18.49 -32.98
C GLU A 278 25.34 19.01 -31.54
N PHE A 279 24.41 18.64 -30.64
CA PHE A 279 24.49 19.06 -29.23
C PHE A 279 25.70 18.47 -28.49
N GLY A 280 26.06 17.22 -28.78
CA GLY A 280 27.24 16.57 -28.23
C GLY A 280 28.52 17.12 -28.87
N ARG A 281 28.53 17.30 -30.19
CA ARG A 281 29.66 17.91 -30.91
C ARG A 281 29.98 19.30 -30.36
N VAL A 282 28.99 20.18 -30.24
CA VAL A 282 29.18 21.57 -29.76
C VAL A 282 29.67 21.58 -28.31
N LEU A 283 29.15 20.73 -27.40
CA LEU A 283 29.70 20.69 -26.04
C LEU A 283 31.16 20.23 -26.05
N LEU A 284 31.46 19.10 -26.70
CA LEU A 284 32.79 18.50 -26.61
C LEU A 284 33.87 19.23 -27.42
N SER A 285 33.51 20.07 -28.38
CA SER A 285 34.46 20.86 -29.18
C SER A 285 34.49 22.35 -28.83
N GLU A 286 33.36 22.93 -28.41
CA GLU A 286 33.23 24.37 -28.18
C GLU A 286 32.91 24.70 -26.70
N GLY A 287 32.71 23.71 -25.83
CA GLY A 287 32.40 23.89 -24.42
C GLY A 287 31.00 24.44 -24.13
N LYS A 288 30.11 24.44 -25.13
CA LYS A 288 28.78 25.05 -25.03
C LYS A 288 27.66 24.00 -25.03
N ASN A 289 26.85 23.96 -23.98
CA ASN A 289 25.65 23.13 -23.96
C ASN A 289 24.49 23.85 -24.67
N ILE A 290 24.00 23.28 -25.77
CA ILE A 290 22.88 23.79 -26.57
C ILE A 290 21.57 23.01 -26.38
N GLN A 291 21.54 22.07 -25.44
CA GLN A 291 20.31 21.34 -25.11
C GLN A 291 19.25 22.30 -24.51
N PRO A 292 17.96 22.05 -24.77
CA PRO A 292 16.89 22.81 -24.14
C PRO A 292 16.93 22.62 -22.62
N LYS A 293 16.80 23.71 -21.89
CA LYS A 293 16.76 23.71 -20.42
C LYS A 293 15.31 23.55 -19.97
N PHE A 294 15.08 22.66 -19.01
CA PHE A 294 13.76 22.39 -18.44
C PHE A 294 13.79 22.51 -16.91
N GLY A 295 12.60 22.55 -16.30
CA GLY A 295 12.43 22.56 -14.85
C GLY A 295 13.24 23.69 -14.18
N ARG A 296 14.08 23.31 -13.22
CA ARG A 296 14.89 24.26 -12.43
C ARG A 296 15.86 25.08 -13.28
N GLU A 297 16.51 24.49 -14.28
CA GLU A 297 17.44 25.24 -15.13
C GLU A 297 16.72 26.30 -15.97
N ALA A 298 15.53 25.97 -16.47
CA ALA A 298 14.67 26.93 -17.15
C ALA A 298 14.24 28.06 -16.21
N LEU A 299 13.85 27.71 -14.98
CA LEU A 299 13.54 28.70 -13.93
C LEU A 299 14.75 29.55 -13.57
N ALA A 300 15.96 28.98 -13.55
CA ALA A 300 17.19 29.72 -13.23
C ALA A 300 17.48 30.76 -14.30
N VAL A 301 17.32 30.39 -15.58
CA VAL A 301 17.42 31.34 -16.71
C VAL A 301 16.32 32.40 -16.63
N ALA A 302 15.07 32.01 -16.37
CA ALA A 302 13.96 32.96 -16.23
C ALA A 302 14.11 33.90 -15.02
N ASN A 303 14.79 33.44 -13.97
CA ASN A 303 15.01 34.17 -12.73
C ASN A 303 16.39 34.85 -12.65
N VAL A 304 17.20 34.88 -13.72
CA VAL A 304 18.54 35.53 -13.73
C VAL A 304 18.48 36.97 -13.19
N ASN A 305 17.36 37.67 -13.41
CA ASN A 305 17.16 39.05 -12.98
C ASN A 305 16.43 39.21 -11.63
N LYS A 306 16.06 38.12 -10.95
CA LYS A 306 15.41 38.19 -9.63
C LYS A 306 16.47 38.26 -8.53
N PRO A 307 16.29 39.12 -7.51
CA PRO A 307 17.22 39.21 -6.39
C PRO A 307 17.24 37.89 -5.60
N THR A 308 18.43 37.46 -5.22
CA THR A 308 18.61 36.27 -4.38
C THR A 308 17.94 36.46 -3.03
N LYS A 309 17.10 35.50 -2.63
CA LYS A 309 16.51 35.46 -1.28
C LYS A 309 17.35 34.55 -0.39
N LYS A 310 17.81 35.06 0.75
CA LYS A 310 18.62 34.32 1.73
C LYS A 310 17.72 33.78 2.84
N ILE A 311 17.76 32.48 3.07
CA ILE A 311 16.95 31.79 4.07
C ILE A 311 17.85 31.10 5.08
N LEU A 312 17.63 31.34 6.37
CA LEU A 312 18.30 30.65 7.47
C LEU A 312 17.41 29.51 7.99
N LEU A 313 17.84 28.25 7.87
CA LEU A 313 17.15 27.10 8.44
C LEU A 313 17.83 26.68 9.75
N LEU A 314 17.17 26.97 10.87
CA LEU A 314 17.60 26.53 12.18
C LEU A 314 17.07 25.10 12.44
N GLY A 315 17.98 24.14 12.53
CA GLY A 315 17.68 22.75 12.87
C GLY A 315 18.06 21.76 11.77
N SER A 316 18.61 20.62 12.19
CA SER A 316 19.05 19.52 11.32
C SER A 316 18.32 18.20 11.67
N GLY A 317 17.08 18.31 12.12
CA GLY A 317 16.24 17.16 12.48
C GLY A 317 15.54 16.54 11.26
N PHE A 318 14.82 15.43 11.47
CA PHE A 318 14.16 14.67 10.40
C PHE A 318 13.24 15.50 9.49
N VAL A 319 12.53 16.48 10.04
CA VAL A 319 11.57 17.32 9.30
C VAL A 319 12.22 18.42 8.45
N ALA A 320 13.52 18.68 8.63
CA ALA A 320 14.21 19.80 7.99
C ALA A 320 14.51 19.55 6.51
N ARG A 321 14.78 18.29 6.13
CA ARG A 321 15.18 17.93 4.76
C ARG A 321 14.06 18.19 3.73
N PRO A 322 12.79 17.76 3.91
CA PRO A 322 11.73 18.07 2.95
C PRO A 322 11.45 19.58 2.80
N CYS A 323 11.59 20.34 3.90
CA CYS A 323 11.47 21.79 3.88
C CYS A 323 12.59 22.42 3.03
N ALA A 324 13.84 22.03 3.30
CA ALA A 324 15.02 22.49 2.56
C ALA A 324 14.89 22.18 1.06
N GLU A 325 14.53 20.94 0.72
CA GLU A 325 14.31 20.49 -0.67
C GLU A 325 13.25 21.31 -1.39
N TYR A 326 12.13 21.64 -0.74
CA TYR A 326 11.09 22.46 -1.36
C TYR A 326 11.60 23.89 -1.64
N ILE A 327 12.27 24.51 -0.68
CA ILE A 327 12.76 25.89 -0.78
C ILE A 327 13.77 26.05 -1.91
N ILE A 328 14.70 25.10 -2.04
CA ILE A 328 15.76 25.18 -3.05
C ILE A 328 15.22 24.89 -4.46
N ARG A 329 13.97 24.44 -4.65
CA ARG A 329 13.37 24.30 -5.99
C ARG A 329 13.33 25.63 -6.72
N ASN A 330 13.18 26.74 -6.00
CA ASN A 330 13.32 28.08 -6.57
C ASN A 330 14.82 28.44 -6.67
N PRO A 331 15.37 28.60 -7.89
CA PRO A 331 16.80 28.85 -8.07
C PRO A 331 17.26 30.22 -7.56
N SER A 332 16.35 31.16 -7.28
CA SER A 332 16.67 32.45 -6.65
C SER A 332 16.85 32.35 -5.14
N ASN A 333 16.56 31.20 -4.52
CA ASN A 333 16.75 31.00 -3.09
C ASN A 333 18.18 30.52 -2.80
N TYR A 334 18.74 31.04 -1.72
CA TYR A 334 20.00 30.60 -1.12
C TYR A 334 19.73 30.17 0.33
N LEU A 335 20.02 28.91 0.65
CA LEU A 335 19.72 28.31 1.93
C LEU A 335 20.98 28.19 2.80
N THR A 336 20.89 28.63 4.05
CA THR A 336 21.92 28.41 5.06
C THR A 336 21.36 27.48 6.14
N ILE A 337 21.90 26.27 6.25
CA ILE A 337 21.49 25.30 7.28
C ILE A 337 22.37 25.50 8.51
N ALA A 338 21.74 25.74 9.65
CA ALA A 338 22.43 26.02 10.90
C ALA A 338 22.00 25.06 12.01
N CYS A 339 22.98 24.44 12.66
CA CYS A 339 22.77 23.69 13.90
C CYS A 339 24.04 23.70 14.75
N ARG A 340 24.00 23.19 15.98
CA ARG A 340 25.17 23.17 16.89
C ARG A 340 26.35 22.33 16.39
N THR A 341 26.12 21.40 15.47
CA THR A 341 27.13 20.46 14.97
C THR A 341 27.28 20.62 13.46
N LEU A 342 28.36 21.25 13.00
CA LEU A 342 28.59 21.55 11.59
C LEU A 342 28.38 20.35 10.65
N GLU A 343 28.89 19.18 11.02
CA GLU A 343 28.78 17.96 10.21
C GLU A 343 27.32 17.53 9.99
N LYS A 344 26.42 17.74 10.96
CA LYS A 344 24.99 17.46 10.78
C LYS A 344 24.32 18.45 9.82
N ALA A 345 24.76 19.72 9.83
CA ALA A 345 24.27 20.72 8.88
C ALA A 345 24.76 20.42 7.45
N LYS A 346 26.03 20.00 7.28
CA LYS A 346 26.58 19.57 5.99
C LYS A 346 25.83 18.34 5.45
N ALA A 347 25.62 17.33 6.28
CA ALA A 347 24.88 16.12 5.90
C ALA A 347 23.43 16.45 5.47
N LEU A 348 22.74 17.35 6.17
CA LEU A 348 21.40 17.79 5.77
C LEU A 348 21.41 18.57 4.44
N GLY A 349 22.50 19.27 4.12
CA GLY A 349 22.67 20.06 2.90
C GLY A 349 23.22 19.27 1.71
N GLU A 350 23.63 18.02 1.90
CA GLU A 350 24.29 17.21 0.86
C GLU A 350 23.38 17.02 -0.36
N GLY A 351 23.91 17.29 -1.54
CA GLY A 351 23.16 17.27 -2.80
C GLY A 351 22.14 18.41 -2.98
N LEU A 352 22.00 19.34 -2.02
CA LEU A 352 21.15 20.51 -2.16
C LEU A 352 21.93 21.67 -2.81
N PRO A 353 21.55 22.12 -4.02
CA PRO A 353 22.17 23.28 -4.65
C PRO A 353 21.84 24.60 -3.92
N ASN A 354 22.67 25.62 -4.13
CA ASN A 354 22.57 26.94 -3.49
C ASN A 354 22.42 26.86 -1.96
N THR A 355 23.09 25.88 -1.35
CA THR A 355 22.99 25.60 0.08
C THR A 355 24.37 25.69 0.73
N SER A 356 24.43 26.27 1.92
CA SER A 356 25.60 26.29 2.79
C SER A 356 25.25 25.76 4.17
N ALA A 357 26.27 25.37 4.94
CA ALA A 357 26.12 24.85 6.29
C ALA A 357 26.97 25.65 7.27
N LEU A 358 26.44 25.94 8.45
CA LEU A 358 27.17 26.60 9.53
C LEU A 358 26.86 26.01 10.91
N SER A 359 27.80 26.22 11.83
CA SER A 359 27.61 25.91 13.25
C SER A 359 27.01 27.12 13.96
N LEU A 360 25.89 26.95 14.65
CA LEU A 360 25.24 28.01 15.43
C LEU A 360 24.63 27.45 16.72
N ASP A 361 24.99 28.07 17.85
CA ASP A 361 24.29 27.90 19.11
C ASP A 361 23.25 29.02 19.26
N VAL A 362 21.98 28.65 19.26
CA VAL A 362 20.85 29.58 19.41
C VAL A 362 20.79 30.24 20.79
N ASN A 363 21.55 29.77 21.77
CA ASN A 363 21.72 30.43 23.05
C ASN A 363 22.71 31.61 22.99
N SER A 364 23.58 31.66 21.98
CA SER A 364 24.44 32.81 21.73
C SER A 364 23.62 33.91 21.07
N THR A 365 23.10 34.83 21.88
CA THR A 365 22.28 35.95 21.39
C THR A 365 22.99 36.78 20.31
N PRO A 366 24.28 37.17 20.45
CA PRO A 366 24.97 37.94 19.43
C PRO A 366 25.11 37.20 18.09
N ASP A 367 25.43 35.90 18.13
CA ASP A 367 25.60 35.10 16.90
C ASP A 367 24.26 34.84 16.22
N LEU A 368 23.21 34.56 17.01
CA LEU A 368 21.86 34.37 16.51
C LEU A 368 21.36 35.66 15.84
N GLU A 369 21.49 36.81 16.49
CA GLU A 369 21.08 38.10 15.91
C GLU A 369 21.84 38.43 14.63
N ALA A 370 23.17 38.20 14.61
CA ALA A 370 23.99 38.44 13.43
C ALA A 370 23.57 37.56 12.24
N GLN A 371 23.34 36.27 12.48
CA GLN A 371 22.89 35.37 11.43
C GLN A 371 21.47 35.69 10.98
N VAL A 372 20.54 35.96 11.90
CA VAL A 372 19.16 36.31 11.55
C VAL A 372 19.10 37.57 10.69
N ALA A 373 19.83 38.63 11.05
CA ALA A 373 19.87 39.88 10.30
C ALA A 373 20.53 39.76 8.91
N ALA A 374 21.35 38.71 8.68
CA ALA A 374 21.99 38.47 7.38
C ALA A 374 21.08 37.77 6.35
N HIS A 375 19.87 37.36 6.75
CA HIS A 375 18.92 36.61 5.93
C HIS A 375 17.57 37.36 5.83
N ASP A 376 16.82 37.07 4.77
CA ASP A 376 15.49 37.66 4.52
C ASP A 376 14.38 36.94 5.33
N LEU A 377 14.60 35.66 5.64
CA LEU A 377 13.67 34.83 6.41
C LEU A 377 14.41 33.76 7.22
N VAL A 378 13.91 33.47 8.42
CA VAL A 378 14.41 32.41 9.30
C VAL A 378 13.33 31.34 9.51
N ILE A 379 13.70 30.08 9.33
CA ILE A 379 12.86 28.93 9.62
C ILE A 379 13.34 28.31 10.92
N SER A 380 12.46 28.16 11.90
CA SER A 380 12.77 27.58 13.20
C SER A 380 12.20 26.17 13.34
N LEU A 381 13.01 25.16 13.04
CA LEU A 381 12.71 23.73 13.25
C LEU A 381 13.52 23.13 14.42
N ILE A 382 13.80 23.96 15.41
CA ILE A 382 14.44 23.62 16.69
C ILE A 382 13.38 23.48 17.81
N PRO A 383 13.74 23.02 19.02
CA PRO A 383 12.79 22.93 20.13
C PRO A 383 12.06 24.24 20.41
N TYR A 384 10.75 24.15 20.67
CA TYR A 384 9.85 25.30 20.79
C TYR A 384 10.23 26.31 21.89
N THR A 385 11.03 25.88 22.86
CA THR A 385 11.54 26.73 23.94
C THR A 385 12.45 27.86 23.43
N PHE A 386 13.04 27.71 22.24
CA PHE A 386 13.92 28.71 21.64
C PHE A 386 13.19 29.72 20.72
N HIS A 387 11.93 29.45 20.33
CA HIS A 387 11.22 30.26 19.34
C HIS A 387 11.09 31.73 19.75
N ALA A 388 10.81 32.02 21.02
CA ALA A 388 10.72 33.39 21.50
C ALA A 388 12.05 34.16 21.36
N ALA A 389 13.20 33.49 21.54
CA ALA A 389 14.51 34.11 21.33
C ALA A 389 14.79 34.37 19.85
N VAL A 390 14.45 33.40 18.98
CA VAL A 390 14.56 33.56 17.52
C VAL A 390 13.70 34.71 17.03
N ILE A 391 12.46 34.82 17.49
CA ILE A 391 11.54 35.89 17.11
C ILE A 391 12.04 37.25 17.59
N LYS A 392 12.59 37.36 18.81
CA LYS A 392 13.23 38.61 19.29
C LYS A 392 14.40 39.03 18.41
N ALA A 393 15.28 38.09 18.03
CA ALA A 393 16.36 38.35 17.09
C ALA A 393 15.83 38.80 15.72
N ALA A 394 14.73 38.21 15.25
CA ALA A 394 14.09 38.53 13.99
C ALA A 394 13.42 39.92 14.00
N ILE A 395 12.76 40.31 15.10
CA ILE A 395 12.22 41.67 15.30
C ILE A 395 13.35 42.71 15.18
N LYS A 396 14.50 42.45 15.82
CA LYS A 396 15.67 43.33 15.75
C LYS A 396 16.27 43.40 14.34
N GLY A 397 16.35 42.25 13.65
CA GLY A 397 16.87 42.12 12.30
C GLY A 397 15.90 42.55 11.19
N LYS A 398 14.62 42.79 11.52
CA LYS A 398 13.51 42.95 10.56
C LYS A 398 13.40 41.78 9.59
N THR A 399 13.57 40.57 10.11
CA THR A 399 13.58 39.32 9.35
C THR A 399 12.27 38.55 9.57
N ASN A 400 11.70 37.97 8.52
CA ASN A 400 10.50 37.15 8.65
C ASN A 400 10.81 35.80 9.32
N VAL A 401 9.81 35.16 9.93
CA VAL A 401 9.97 33.88 10.64
C VAL A 401 8.90 32.87 10.23
N VAL A 402 9.29 31.61 10.06
CA VAL A 402 8.36 30.47 9.90
C VAL A 402 8.67 29.39 10.93
N THR A 403 7.65 28.88 11.62
CA THR A 403 7.76 27.78 12.58
C THR A 403 6.63 26.75 12.41
N THR A 404 6.87 25.52 12.82
CA THR A 404 5.88 24.42 12.78
C THR A 404 5.28 24.12 14.17
N SER A 405 5.45 25.04 15.12
CA SER A 405 5.08 24.85 16.52
C SER A 405 3.89 25.72 16.92
N TYR A 406 3.21 25.31 17.99
CA TYR A 406 2.17 26.11 18.65
C TYR A 406 2.69 27.47 19.07
N VAL A 407 1.82 28.49 18.97
CA VAL A 407 2.08 29.80 19.53
C VAL A 407 1.93 29.75 21.06
N SER A 408 3.06 29.85 21.77
CA SER A 408 3.06 29.94 23.23
C SER A 408 2.68 31.35 23.71
N PRO A 409 2.29 31.54 24.99
CA PRO A 409 2.05 32.87 25.55
C PRO A 409 3.25 33.81 25.38
N ALA A 410 4.49 33.28 25.47
CA ALA A 410 5.71 34.05 25.27
C ALA A 410 5.90 34.51 23.82
N ILE A 411 5.41 33.74 22.83
CA ILE A 411 5.40 34.15 21.42
C ILE A 411 4.30 35.18 21.18
N GLN A 412 3.09 34.92 21.70
CA GLN A 412 1.94 35.82 21.52
C GLN A 412 2.19 37.23 22.11
N ALA A 413 2.96 37.32 23.20
CA ALA A 413 3.34 38.60 23.80
C ALA A 413 4.19 39.50 22.88
N LEU A 414 4.81 38.94 21.84
CA LEU A 414 5.67 39.66 20.89
C LEU A 414 4.90 40.18 19.66
N ASP A 415 3.58 40.03 19.62
CA ASP A 415 2.78 40.34 18.42
C ASP A 415 2.81 41.82 18.03
N GLU A 416 2.62 42.72 18.98
CA GLU A 416 2.69 44.17 18.71
C GLU A 416 4.12 44.60 18.29
N GLU A 417 5.16 44.00 18.87
CA GLU A 417 6.55 44.25 18.46
C GLU A 417 6.83 43.75 17.04
N ALA A 418 6.34 42.56 16.68
CA ALA A 418 6.46 42.00 15.34
C ALA A 418 5.70 42.84 14.28
N LYS A 419 4.49 43.31 14.61
CA LYS A 419 3.72 44.25 13.77
C LYS A 419 4.46 45.56 13.57
N ALA A 420 5.01 46.14 14.65
CA ALA A 420 5.78 47.38 14.59
C ALA A 420 7.07 47.24 13.77
N ALA A 421 7.73 46.08 13.83
CA ALA A 421 8.89 45.76 12.99
C ALA A 421 8.52 45.48 11.53
N GLY A 422 7.23 45.30 11.22
CA GLY A 422 6.73 45.00 9.88
C GLY A 422 7.09 43.59 9.40
N ILE A 423 7.36 42.65 10.32
CA ILE A 423 7.73 41.28 10.00
C ILE A 423 6.54 40.33 10.13
N ILE A 424 6.61 39.23 9.40
CA ILE A 424 5.63 38.15 9.43
C ILE A 424 6.24 37.00 10.22
N VAL A 425 5.52 36.51 11.22
CA VAL A 425 5.89 35.34 12.00
C VAL A 425 4.81 34.28 11.79
N MET A 426 4.98 33.43 10.78
CA MET A 426 4.04 32.35 10.46
C MET A 426 4.32 31.13 11.34
N ASN A 427 3.34 30.69 12.13
CA ASN A 427 3.48 29.56 13.05
C ASN A 427 2.49 28.45 12.67
N GLU A 428 2.53 27.35 13.43
CA GLU A 428 1.51 26.31 13.36
C GLU A 428 1.32 25.77 11.94
N ILE A 429 2.42 25.61 11.18
CA ILE A 429 2.36 25.17 9.77
C ILE A 429 3.20 23.91 9.50
N GLY A 430 3.01 22.89 10.33
CA GLY A 430 3.48 21.52 10.11
C GLY A 430 2.33 20.56 9.77
N LEU A 431 2.25 19.44 10.49
CA LEU A 431 1.16 18.46 10.40
C LEU A 431 0.02 18.75 11.39
N ASP A 432 0.37 18.74 12.68
CA ASP A 432 -0.49 18.99 13.83
C ASP A 432 0.39 19.66 14.92
N PRO A 433 0.47 21.00 14.95
CA PRO A 433 -0.40 21.95 14.26
C PRO A 433 0.04 22.27 12.82
N GLY A 434 -0.90 22.33 11.88
CA GLY A 434 -0.70 22.75 10.49
C GLY A 434 -1.75 22.23 9.53
N ILE A 435 -1.48 21.11 8.85
CA ILE A 435 -2.44 20.48 7.92
C ILE A 435 -3.82 20.29 8.57
N ASP A 436 -3.86 19.95 9.85
CA ASP A 436 -5.12 19.85 10.59
C ASP A 436 -5.92 21.17 10.59
N HIS A 437 -5.27 22.32 10.77
CA HIS A 437 -5.91 23.63 10.66
C HIS A 437 -6.44 23.90 9.24
N LEU A 438 -5.61 23.63 8.22
CA LEU A 438 -5.95 23.91 6.81
C LEU A 438 -7.29 23.28 6.41
N TYR A 439 -7.51 22.04 6.83
CA TYR A 439 -8.71 21.29 6.47
C TYR A 439 -9.85 21.43 7.47
N ALA A 440 -9.57 21.71 8.75
CA ALA A 440 -10.63 22.06 9.69
C ALA A 440 -11.33 23.36 9.27
N ILE A 441 -10.54 24.41 8.99
CA ILE A 441 -11.04 25.71 8.52
C ILE A 441 -11.80 25.56 7.20
N LYS A 442 -11.29 24.78 6.25
CA LYS A 442 -11.98 24.51 4.97
C LYS A 442 -13.39 23.96 5.21
N THR A 443 -13.50 22.83 5.90
CA THR A 443 -14.80 22.14 6.06
C THR A 443 -15.78 22.98 6.89
N ILE A 444 -15.31 23.64 7.96
CA ILE A 444 -16.15 24.50 8.82
C ILE A 444 -16.75 25.65 8.00
N ASN A 445 -15.93 26.37 7.23
CA ASN A 445 -16.40 27.47 6.38
C ASN A 445 -17.39 26.99 5.31
N GLU A 446 -17.14 25.84 4.68
CA GLU A 446 -18.08 25.26 3.71
C GLU A 446 -19.44 24.89 4.31
N VAL A 447 -19.45 24.41 5.57
CA VAL A 447 -20.67 24.11 6.31
C VAL A 447 -21.42 25.40 6.65
N HIS A 448 -20.74 26.39 7.22
CA HIS A 448 -21.34 27.68 7.58
C HIS A 448 -21.86 28.43 6.35
N ALA A 449 -21.13 28.41 5.22
CA ALA A 449 -21.56 29.02 3.97
C ALA A 449 -22.85 28.40 3.41
N LYS A 450 -23.11 27.13 3.71
CA LYS A 450 -24.37 26.42 3.40
C LYS A 450 -25.43 26.56 4.50
N GLY A 451 -25.16 27.37 5.52
CA GLY A 451 -26.05 27.62 6.65
C GLY A 451 -26.16 26.47 7.65
N GLY A 452 -25.27 25.48 7.59
CA GLY A 452 -25.18 24.40 8.58
C GLY A 452 -24.46 24.85 9.86
N LYS A 453 -24.60 24.04 10.91
CA LYS A 453 -24.00 24.25 12.23
C LYS A 453 -23.09 23.09 12.60
N ILE A 454 -21.89 23.36 13.12
CA ILE A 454 -20.98 22.33 13.62
C ILE A 454 -21.40 21.98 15.05
N LYS A 455 -22.12 20.87 15.24
CA LYS A 455 -22.54 20.41 16.58
C LYS A 455 -21.40 19.73 17.33
N GLN A 456 -20.56 18.97 16.62
CA GLN A 456 -19.37 18.33 17.19
C GLN A 456 -18.19 18.44 16.23
N PHE A 457 -17.02 18.77 16.77
CA PHE A 457 -15.73 18.76 16.09
C PHE A 457 -14.76 17.86 16.83
N LEU A 458 -14.29 16.81 16.15
CA LEU A 458 -13.27 15.90 16.64
C LEU A 458 -12.10 15.89 15.66
N SER A 459 -10.87 16.05 16.13
CA SER A 459 -9.65 15.94 15.34
C SER A 459 -8.65 15.05 16.04
N TYR A 460 -8.24 13.97 15.39
CA TYR A 460 -7.28 13.02 15.95
C TYR A 460 -6.15 12.75 14.97
N CYS A 461 -4.92 12.89 15.46
CA CYS A 461 -3.70 12.75 14.68
C CYS A 461 -2.70 11.78 15.34
N GLY A 462 -2.00 10.98 14.54
CA GLY A 462 -0.93 10.10 15.01
C GLY A 462 0.15 9.87 13.97
N GLY A 463 1.40 10.11 14.37
CA GLY A 463 2.59 9.60 13.69
C GLY A 463 3.03 8.29 14.36
N LEU A 464 2.94 7.19 13.63
CA LEU A 464 3.06 5.82 14.13
C LEU A 464 3.95 5.00 13.18
N PRO A 465 4.49 3.85 13.58
CA PRO A 465 4.99 2.89 12.61
C PRO A 465 3.84 2.38 11.73
N ALA A 466 4.14 2.01 10.48
CA ALA A 466 3.19 1.23 9.68
C ALA A 466 2.81 -0.06 10.43
N PRO A 467 1.60 -0.62 10.25
CA PRO A 467 1.15 -1.80 11.01
C PRO A 467 2.12 -2.99 10.94
N GLU A 468 2.75 -3.21 9.79
CA GLU A 468 3.76 -4.25 9.58
C GLU A 468 5.08 -4.00 10.33
N CYS A 469 5.35 -2.75 10.75
CA CYS A 469 6.54 -2.32 11.48
C CYS A 469 6.28 -2.04 12.97
N SER A 470 5.07 -2.32 13.48
CA SER A 470 4.68 -2.01 14.86
C SER A 470 4.99 -3.13 15.88
N GLY A 471 5.84 -4.09 15.52
CA GLY A 471 6.14 -5.29 16.32
C GLY A 471 7.01 -5.06 17.56
N ASN A 472 6.63 -4.13 18.43
CA ASN A 472 7.30 -3.86 19.71
C ASN A 472 6.27 -3.59 20.83
N PRO A 473 6.68 -3.57 22.12
CA PRO A 473 5.74 -3.50 23.25
C PRO A 473 4.80 -2.29 23.28
N LEU A 474 5.19 -1.16 22.67
CA LEU A 474 4.37 0.05 22.59
C LEU A 474 3.63 0.18 21.25
N GLY A 475 3.93 -0.66 20.24
CA GLY A 475 3.51 -0.40 18.87
C GLY A 475 3.97 0.98 18.37
N TYR A 476 5.12 1.48 18.85
CA TYR A 476 5.57 2.85 18.58
C TYR A 476 7.05 2.86 18.20
N LYS A 477 7.46 3.77 17.30
CA LYS A 477 8.85 4.00 16.96
C LYS A 477 9.13 5.50 16.91
N PHE A 478 10.31 5.91 17.36
CA PHE A 478 10.64 7.32 17.49
C PHE A 478 11.09 7.90 16.14
N SER A 479 10.24 8.72 15.54
CA SER A 479 10.57 9.60 14.39
C SER A 479 10.89 11.05 14.81
N TRP A 480 10.82 11.33 16.12
CA TRP A 480 11.15 12.60 16.76
C TRP A 480 11.55 12.36 18.23
N SER A 481 11.80 13.43 18.99
CA SER A 481 12.33 13.34 20.37
C SER A 481 11.51 12.42 21.29
N SER A 482 12.15 11.34 21.76
CA SER A 482 11.60 10.38 22.73
C SER A 482 11.13 11.05 24.03
N ARG A 483 11.95 11.94 24.58
CA ARG A 483 11.63 12.75 25.75
C ARG A 483 10.38 13.60 25.55
N GLY A 484 10.25 14.21 24.37
CA GLY A 484 9.06 14.98 24.00
C GLY A 484 7.80 14.11 23.93
N VAL A 485 7.90 12.90 23.36
CA VAL A 485 6.80 11.92 23.32
C VAL A 485 6.35 11.57 24.74
N LEU A 486 7.28 11.17 25.61
CA LEU A 486 6.93 10.69 26.95
C LEU A 486 6.39 11.80 27.85
N LEU A 487 6.97 13.00 27.81
CA LEU A 487 6.44 14.14 28.56
C LEU A 487 5.05 14.58 28.07
N ALA A 488 4.76 14.44 26.78
CA ALA A 488 3.44 14.78 26.25
C ALA A 488 2.32 13.93 26.86
N LEU A 489 2.64 12.72 27.34
CA LEU A 489 1.72 11.79 27.98
C LEU A 489 1.37 12.20 29.41
N LEU A 490 2.11 13.17 30.00
CA LEU A 490 1.85 13.76 31.31
C LEU A 490 1.16 15.14 31.22
N ASN A 491 0.84 15.61 30.01
CA ASN A 491 0.13 16.88 29.86
C ASN A 491 -1.31 16.73 30.36
N SER A 492 -1.82 17.77 31.02
CA SER A 492 -3.26 17.86 31.27
C SER A 492 -4.00 18.14 29.95
N ALA A 493 -5.26 17.71 29.87
CA ALA A 493 -6.10 17.93 28.71
C ALA A 493 -7.43 18.59 29.09
N SER A 494 -7.86 19.57 28.31
CA SER A 494 -9.12 20.31 28.51
C SER A 494 -9.91 20.34 27.20
N TYR A 495 -11.20 20.02 27.23
CA TYR A 495 -12.03 20.00 26.02
C TYR A 495 -13.52 20.18 26.33
N TYR A 496 -14.33 20.49 25.31
CA TYR A 496 -15.79 20.52 25.44
C TYR A 496 -16.41 19.18 25.07
N SER A 497 -17.32 18.69 25.90
CA SER A 497 -18.16 17.51 25.64
C SER A 497 -19.58 17.80 26.10
N GLU A 498 -20.55 17.63 25.20
CA GLU A 498 -21.99 17.84 25.50
C GLU A 498 -22.27 19.22 26.15
N GLY A 499 -21.58 20.25 25.67
CA GLY A 499 -21.71 21.63 26.12
C GLY A 499 -21.00 21.95 27.44
N LYS A 500 -20.29 21.00 28.05
CA LYS A 500 -19.53 21.19 29.29
C LYS A 500 -18.03 21.08 29.04
N GLN A 501 -17.26 21.95 29.69
CA GLN A 501 -15.80 21.80 29.73
C GLN A 501 -15.44 20.65 30.68
N LEU A 502 -14.53 19.80 30.22
CA LEU A 502 -13.93 18.71 30.99
C LEU A 502 -12.43 18.93 31.07
N ASP A 503 -11.89 18.86 32.29
CA ASP A 503 -10.46 18.98 32.57
C ASP A 503 -9.92 17.67 33.13
N ILE A 504 -8.89 17.12 32.48
CA ILE A 504 -8.23 15.86 32.83
C ILE A 504 -6.81 16.16 33.28
N ALA A 505 -6.48 15.78 34.51
CA ALA A 505 -5.11 15.86 35.01
C ALA A 505 -4.20 14.88 34.26
N GLY A 506 -2.95 15.29 33.99
CA GLY A 506 -2.03 14.50 33.16
C GLY A 506 -1.79 13.05 33.63
N LYS A 507 -1.76 12.82 34.95
CA LYS A 507 -1.63 11.47 35.53
C LYS A 507 -2.80 10.53 35.18
N ASP A 508 -3.98 11.09 34.89
CA ASP A 508 -5.21 10.35 34.61
C ASP A 508 -5.45 10.24 33.09
N LEU A 509 -4.66 10.92 32.25
CA LEU A 509 -4.89 11.08 30.81
C LEU A 509 -5.02 9.74 30.07
N MET A 510 -4.13 8.78 30.35
CA MET A 510 -4.14 7.48 29.68
C MET A 510 -5.40 6.66 30.01
N GLY A 511 -6.06 6.91 31.15
CA GLY A 511 -7.33 6.27 31.52
C GLY A 511 -8.53 6.76 30.68
N TYR A 512 -8.37 7.86 29.94
CA TYR A 512 -9.39 8.39 29.02
C TYR A 512 -9.16 7.95 27.57
N ALA A 513 -8.13 7.14 27.30
CA ALA A 513 -7.92 6.58 25.97
C ALA A 513 -9.06 5.62 25.61
N LYS A 514 -9.64 5.76 24.42
CA LYS A 514 -10.74 4.92 23.93
C LYS A 514 -10.43 4.40 22.53
N PRO A 515 -10.89 3.20 22.15
CA PRO A 515 -10.83 2.74 20.77
C PRO A 515 -11.42 3.79 19.81
N TYR A 516 -10.72 4.07 18.72
CA TYR A 516 -11.14 5.04 17.71
C TYR A 516 -11.09 4.42 16.32
N PHE A 517 -12.25 4.40 15.65
CA PHE A 517 -12.41 3.66 14.40
C PHE A 517 -12.39 4.61 13.20
N ILE A 518 -11.32 4.51 12.40
CA ILE A 518 -11.20 5.21 11.10
C ILE A 518 -11.51 4.25 9.95
N THR A 519 -10.85 3.09 9.94
CA THR A 519 -11.07 1.98 9.00
C THR A 519 -10.79 0.66 9.73
N PRO A 520 -11.43 -0.46 9.35
CA PRO A 520 -11.21 -1.77 9.98
C PRO A 520 -9.76 -2.26 9.94
N ALA A 521 -8.91 -1.67 9.10
CA ALA A 521 -7.50 -2.04 8.97
C ALA A 521 -6.63 -1.63 10.17
N PHE A 522 -7.07 -0.68 11.01
CA PHE A 522 -6.27 -0.15 12.11
C PHE A 522 -6.95 -0.34 13.47
N ALA A 523 -6.16 -0.75 14.46
CA ALA A 523 -6.57 -0.85 15.85
C ALA A 523 -6.12 0.39 16.63
N PHE A 524 -6.71 1.54 16.33
CA PHE A 524 -6.35 2.79 17.01
C PHE A 524 -7.09 2.97 18.33
N VAL A 525 -6.39 3.61 19.25
CA VAL A 525 -6.94 4.24 20.45
C VAL A 525 -6.65 5.74 20.39
N ALA A 526 -7.55 6.54 20.93
CA ALA A 526 -7.48 8.00 20.93
C ALA A 526 -7.66 8.56 22.34
N TYR A 527 -6.88 9.57 22.67
CA TYR A 527 -7.02 10.36 23.91
C TYR A 527 -6.93 11.86 23.59
N PRO A 528 -7.61 12.73 24.36
CA PRO A 528 -7.53 14.18 24.17
C PRO A 528 -6.10 14.69 24.40
N ASN A 529 -5.71 15.76 23.73
CA ASN A 529 -4.35 16.30 23.78
C ASN A 529 -4.39 17.80 24.08
N ARG A 530 -3.69 18.22 25.15
CA ARG A 530 -3.60 19.63 25.60
C ARG A 530 -4.99 20.27 25.72
N ASP A 531 -5.07 21.58 25.50
CA ASP A 531 -6.29 22.36 25.60
C ASP A 531 -6.95 22.53 24.23
N SER A 532 -8.14 21.95 24.07
CA SER A 532 -9.01 22.07 22.90
C SER A 532 -10.03 23.20 23.04
N THR A 533 -10.18 23.80 24.22
CA THR A 533 -11.24 24.79 24.49
C THR A 533 -11.13 26.07 23.63
N PRO A 534 -9.94 26.61 23.30
CA PRO A 534 -9.83 27.83 22.50
C PRO A 534 -10.27 27.63 21.04
N PHE A 535 -10.30 26.39 20.54
CA PHE A 535 -10.67 26.10 19.14
C PHE A 535 -12.13 26.41 18.83
N ARG A 536 -12.98 26.55 19.84
CA ARG A 536 -14.35 27.06 19.67
C ARG A 536 -14.35 28.49 19.13
N GLU A 537 -13.43 29.32 19.62
CA GLU A 537 -13.23 30.69 19.17
C GLU A 537 -12.34 30.75 17.93
N PHE A 538 -11.20 30.06 17.94
CA PHE A 538 -10.23 30.11 16.83
C PHE A 538 -10.81 29.64 15.50
N TYR A 539 -11.72 28.64 15.52
CA TYR A 539 -12.39 28.16 14.31
C TYR A 539 -13.79 28.75 14.12
N ASN A 540 -14.19 29.71 14.95
CA ASN A 540 -15.50 30.35 14.88
C ASN A 540 -16.67 29.34 14.91
N ILE A 541 -16.63 28.37 15.82
CA ILE A 541 -17.69 27.36 16.03
C ILE A 541 -18.33 27.47 17.42
N PRO A 542 -18.86 28.65 17.82
CA PRO A 542 -19.52 28.82 19.12
C PRO A 542 -20.73 27.90 19.30
N GLU A 543 -21.30 27.35 18.23
CA GLU A 543 -22.43 26.41 18.28
C GLU A 543 -22.05 24.96 18.60
N ALA A 544 -20.75 24.64 18.62
CA ALA A 544 -20.26 23.30 18.92
C ALA A 544 -20.42 22.95 20.40
N GLU A 545 -21.06 21.81 20.65
CA GLU A 545 -21.24 21.23 21.99
C GLU A 545 -20.06 20.33 22.37
N THR A 546 -19.38 19.76 21.37
CA THR A 546 -18.19 18.92 21.55
C THR A 546 -17.06 19.45 20.68
N VAL A 547 -15.90 19.70 21.27
CA VAL A 547 -14.68 20.19 20.58
C VAL A 547 -13.49 19.46 21.18
N VAL A 548 -12.93 18.51 20.43
CA VAL A 548 -11.79 17.69 20.89
C VAL A 548 -10.72 17.64 19.83
N ARG A 549 -9.49 17.99 20.22
CA ARG A 549 -8.27 17.64 19.51
C ARG A 549 -7.53 16.59 20.34
N GLY A 550 -7.00 15.57 19.68
CA GLY A 550 -6.42 14.42 20.36
C GLY A 550 -5.39 13.67 19.55
N THR A 551 -4.82 12.65 20.18
CA THR A 551 -3.72 11.87 19.62
C THR A 551 -4.11 10.42 19.43
N LEU A 552 -3.73 9.85 18.29
CA LEU A 552 -3.89 8.42 17.96
C LEU A 552 -2.66 7.62 18.37
N ARG A 553 -2.89 6.43 18.91
CA ARG A 553 -1.89 5.37 19.15
C ARG A 553 -2.49 4.02 18.76
N TYR A 554 -1.66 2.98 18.65
CA TYR A 554 -2.19 1.62 18.57
C TYR A 554 -2.67 1.13 19.94
N GLN A 555 -3.59 0.17 19.93
CA GLN A 555 -4.03 -0.57 21.11
C GLN A 555 -2.84 -1.08 21.96
N GLY A 556 -3.01 -1.12 23.28
CA GLY A 556 -1.98 -1.57 24.22
C GLY A 556 -0.95 -0.51 24.61
N PHE A 557 -0.85 0.61 23.87
CA PHE A 557 0.05 1.73 24.20
C PHE A 557 -0.36 2.43 25.51
N PRO A 558 -1.61 2.88 25.71
CA PRO A 558 -1.99 3.62 26.92
C PRO A 558 -1.79 2.82 28.21
N GLU A 559 -2.10 1.53 28.19
CA GLU A 559 -1.97 0.63 29.33
C GLU A 559 -0.49 0.45 29.72
N PHE A 560 0.39 0.31 28.72
CA PHE A 560 1.82 0.19 28.96
C PHE A 560 2.41 1.47 29.54
N ILE A 561 2.04 2.64 28.99
CA ILE A 561 2.49 3.94 29.48
C ILE A 561 1.98 4.20 30.90
N LYS A 562 0.72 3.86 31.18
CA LYS A 562 0.16 3.99 32.53
C LYS A 562 1.02 3.23 33.55
N VAL A 563 1.45 2.01 33.23
CA VAL A 563 2.34 1.24 34.10
C VAL A 563 3.70 1.93 34.27
N LEU A 564 4.31 2.48 33.21
CA LEU A 564 5.55 3.25 33.36
C LEU A 564 5.38 4.49 34.25
N VAL A 565 4.21 5.16 34.19
CA VAL A 565 3.87 6.30 35.06
C VAL A 565 3.72 5.84 36.50
N ASP A 566 2.92 4.80 36.76
CA ASP A 566 2.66 4.26 38.09
C ASP A 566 3.94 3.76 38.78
N LEU A 567 4.89 3.24 37.98
CA LEU A 567 6.20 2.79 38.47
C LEU A 567 7.20 3.94 38.65
N GLY A 568 6.90 5.17 38.24
CA GLY A 568 7.76 6.34 38.42
C GLY A 568 8.85 6.55 37.37
N TRP A 569 8.81 5.82 36.25
CA TRP A 569 9.84 5.90 35.20
C TRP A 569 9.84 7.20 34.40
N LEU A 570 8.75 7.97 34.43
CA LEU A 570 8.66 9.27 33.77
C LEU A 570 9.10 10.44 34.66
N ASP A 571 9.71 10.16 35.81
CA ASP A 571 10.27 11.17 36.71
C ASP A 571 11.57 11.78 36.14
N ALA A 572 11.55 13.09 35.93
CA ALA A 572 12.68 13.87 35.42
C ALA A 572 13.56 14.48 36.52
N SER A 573 13.28 14.23 37.80
CA SER A 573 14.11 14.69 38.91
C SER A 573 15.39 13.86 39.05
N GLU A 574 16.50 14.53 39.34
CA GLU A 574 17.79 13.88 39.56
C GLU A 574 17.76 12.93 40.76
N LYS A 575 18.45 11.80 40.63
CA LYS A 575 18.55 10.75 41.65
C LYS A 575 20.01 10.49 42.00
N ASP A 576 20.43 10.88 43.20
CA ASP A 576 21.81 10.68 43.69
C ASP A 576 22.29 9.22 43.66
N TRP A 577 21.34 8.27 43.71
CA TRP A 577 21.62 6.84 43.69
C TRP A 577 21.73 6.25 42.27
N LEU A 578 21.32 6.96 41.23
CA LEU A 578 21.32 6.46 39.84
C LEU A 578 22.73 6.59 39.22
N LYS A 579 23.54 5.53 39.37
CA LYS A 579 24.96 5.48 38.97
C LYS A 579 25.23 4.33 38.00
N GLU A 580 26.26 4.46 37.17
CA GLU A 580 26.70 3.45 36.18
C GLU A 580 27.09 2.09 36.80
N SER A 581 27.36 2.05 38.10
CA SER A 581 27.65 0.82 38.83
C SER A 581 26.45 -0.11 38.96
N LEU A 582 25.21 0.39 38.79
CA LEU A 582 23.99 -0.39 38.94
C LEU A 582 23.61 -1.12 37.64
N THR A 583 22.96 -2.26 37.80
CA THR A 583 22.26 -2.96 36.71
C THR A 583 20.85 -2.41 36.52
N TRP A 584 20.24 -2.64 35.36
CA TRP A 584 18.84 -2.26 35.12
C TRP A 584 17.89 -2.86 36.15
N ALA A 585 18.07 -4.14 36.52
CA ALA A 585 17.28 -4.79 37.56
C ALA A 585 17.42 -4.11 38.94
N GLU A 586 18.63 -3.67 39.32
CA GLU A 586 18.87 -2.94 40.57
C GLU A 586 18.28 -1.52 40.54
N VAL A 587 18.31 -0.84 39.39
CA VAL A 587 17.62 0.45 39.21
C VAL A 587 16.11 0.26 39.33
N MET A 588 15.55 -0.76 38.69
CA MET A 588 14.14 -1.10 38.79
C MET A 588 13.76 -1.41 40.24
N GLN A 589 14.54 -2.23 40.94
CA GLN A 589 14.35 -2.54 42.36
C GLN A 589 14.27 -1.26 43.22
N LYS A 590 15.24 -0.35 43.06
CA LYS A 590 15.29 0.91 43.80
C LYS A 590 14.14 1.84 43.46
N THR A 591 13.74 1.87 42.19
CA THR A 591 12.64 2.72 41.69
C THR A 591 11.31 2.33 42.32
N ILE A 592 11.00 1.02 42.39
CA ILE A 592 9.70 0.52 42.85
C ILE A 592 9.70 0.05 44.31
N GLY A 593 10.86 0.05 44.96
CA GLY A 593 11.06 -0.45 46.32
C GLY A 593 10.78 -1.94 46.45
N ALA A 594 11.36 -2.78 45.57
CA ALA A 594 11.26 -4.23 45.67
C ALA A 594 12.30 -4.84 46.62
N ASP A 595 11.99 -5.98 47.22
CA ASP A 595 12.85 -6.65 48.21
C ASP A 595 14.21 -7.10 47.65
N SER A 596 14.26 -7.45 46.35
CA SER A 596 15.49 -7.80 45.65
C SER A 596 15.40 -7.49 44.16
N ALA A 597 16.53 -7.49 43.46
CA ALA A 597 16.61 -7.35 42.00
C ALA A 597 16.27 -8.66 41.25
N SER A 598 15.75 -9.69 41.93
CA SER A 598 15.30 -10.91 41.27
C SER A 598 14.01 -10.68 40.49
N GLU A 599 13.87 -11.33 39.34
CA GLU A 599 12.72 -11.14 38.46
C GLU A 599 11.38 -11.38 39.17
N SER A 600 11.29 -12.42 40.00
CA SER A 600 10.07 -12.75 40.75
C SER A 600 9.70 -11.66 41.76
N ALA A 601 10.68 -11.08 42.46
CA ALA A 601 10.45 -9.98 43.39
C ALA A 601 10.01 -8.69 42.67
N LEU A 602 10.63 -8.38 41.53
CA LEU A 602 10.24 -7.24 40.69
C LEU A 602 8.80 -7.39 40.18
N ILE A 603 8.44 -8.56 39.64
CA ILE A 603 7.09 -8.83 39.13
C ILE A 603 6.04 -8.73 40.24
N ALA A 604 6.29 -9.35 41.39
CA ALA A 604 5.37 -9.29 42.53
C ALA A 604 5.13 -7.84 42.99
N ARG A 605 6.20 -7.03 43.04
CA ARG A 605 6.09 -5.62 43.42
C ARG A 605 5.33 -4.80 42.38
N ILE A 606 5.59 -4.99 41.09
CA ILE A 606 4.85 -4.32 40.00
C ILE A 606 3.35 -4.64 40.11
N LYS A 607 2.98 -5.92 40.28
CA LYS A 607 1.58 -6.33 40.44
C LYS A 607 0.91 -5.74 41.68
N SER A 608 1.67 -5.40 42.72
CA SER A 608 1.13 -4.72 43.92
C SER A 608 0.94 -3.21 43.73
N LEU A 609 1.70 -2.57 42.83
CA LEU A 609 1.70 -1.13 42.61
C LEU A 609 0.78 -0.68 41.47
N CYS A 610 0.59 -1.54 40.47
CA CYS A 610 -0.13 -1.21 39.24
C CYS A 610 -1.47 -1.96 39.17
N THR A 611 -2.44 -1.36 38.50
CA THR A 611 -3.71 -2.01 38.13
C THR A 611 -3.67 -2.40 36.67
N PHE A 612 -4.09 -3.62 36.36
CA PHE A 612 -4.16 -4.17 35.00
C PHE A 612 -5.60 -4.47 34.62
N PRO A 613 -5.99 -4.32 33.34
CA PRO A 613 -7.34 -4.69 32.88
C PRO A 613 -7.65 -6.18 33.12
N ASP A 614 -6.70 -7.05 32.82
CA ASP A 614 -6.77 -8.48 33.04
C ASP A 614 -5.35 -9.09 33.14
N GLU A 615 -5.27 -10.40 33.43
CA GLU A 615 -4.00 -11.11 33.60
C GLU A 615 -3.23 -11.28 32.28
N SER A 616 -3.90 -11.27 31.14
CA SER A 616 -3.26 -11.29 29.82
C SER A 616 -2.52 -9.98 29.57
N GLU A 617 -3.15 -8.84 29.83
CA GLU A 617 -2.53 -7.51 29.76
C GLU A 617 -1.39 -7.34 30.76
N ALA A 618 -1.55 -7.85 31.99
CA ALA A 618 -0.46 -7.89 32.96
C ALA A 618 0.75 -8.65 32.41
N THR A 619 0.51 -9.83 31.83
CA THR A 619 1.58 -10.66 31.23
C THR A 619 2.25 -9.96 30.05
N ARG A 620 1.47 -9.35 29.15
CA ARG A 620 1.98 -8.60 27.99
C ARG A 620 2.87 -7.43 28.41
N ILE A 621 2.39 -6.62 29.37
CA ILE A 621 3.14 -5.44 29.83
C ILE A 621 4.42 -5.86 30.54
N ILE A 622 4.36 -6.85 31.44
CA ILE A 622 5.55 -7.37 32.12
C ILE A 622 6.57 -7.91 31.10
N SER A 623 6.11 -8.65 30.08
CA SER A 623 6.98 -9.12 28.99
C SER A 623 7.62 -7.96 28.23
N GLY A 624 6.89 -6.87 27.98
CA GLY A 624 7.45 -5.69 27.34
C GLY A 624 8.45 -4.92 28.22
N LEU A 625 8.25 -4.84 29.54
CA LEU A 625 9.24 -4.26 30.45
C LEU A 625 10.55 -5.06 30.44
N LYS A 626 10.45 -6.39 30.33
CA LYS A 626 11.61 -7.27 30.12
C LYS A 626 12.29 -7.00 28.77
N TRP A 627 11.51 -6.86 27.70
CA TRP A 627 12.02 -6.57 26.36
C TRP A 627 12.80 -5.24 26.32
N ILE A 628 12.34 -4.22 27.04
CA ILE A 628 13.07 -2.94 27.20
C ILE A 628 14.42 -3.15 27.93
N GLY A 629 14.57 -4.24 28.67
CA GLY A 629 15.76 -4.59 29.44
C GLY A 629 15.70 -4.18 30.90
N LEU A 630 14.55 -3.73 31.40
CA LEU A 630 14.42 -3.19 32.77
C LEU A 630 14.68 -4.23 33.88
N PHE A 631 14.66 -5.52 33.54
CA PHE A 631 14.96 -6.62 34.48
C PHE A 631 16.34 -7.26 34.21
N SER A 632 17.13 -6.67 33.30
CA SER A 632 18.41 -7.23 32.91
C SER A 632 19.51 -6.99 33.95
N SER A 633 20.52 -7.85 33.92
CA SER A 633 21.77 -7.68 34.67
C SER A 633 22.78 -6.77 33.95
N GLU A 634 22.41 -6.15 32.83
CA GLU A 634 23.27 -5.19 32.14
C GLU A 634 23.40 -3.91 32.94
N LYS A 635 24.58 -3.29 32.87
CA LYS A 635 24.84 -2.02 33.55
C LYS A 635 24.07 -0.88 32.89
N VAL A 636 23.39 -0.08 33.71
CA VAL A 636 22.69 1.12 33.23
C VAL A 636 23.71 2.19 32.84
N LYS A 637 23.39 2.98 31.81
CA LYS A 637 24.12 4.22 31.48
C LYS A 637 23.19 5.40 31.77
N PRO A 638 23.23 5.99 32.97
CA PRO A 638 22.33 7.08 33.32
C PRO A 638 22.50 8.26 32.37
N ARG A 639 21.39 8.86 31.95
CA ARG A 639 21.39 10.12 31.18
C ARG A 639 20.78 11.20 32.04
N ALA A 640 21.47 12.34 32.17
CA ALA A 640 21.03 13.50 32.95
C ALA A 640 20.62 13.21 34.41
N GLY A 641 21.16 12.12 35.01
CA GLY A 641 20.94 11.78 36.41
C GLY A 641 19.50 11.40 36.80
N ASN A 642 18.56 11.29 35.87
CA ASN A 642 17.15 11.01 36.15
C ASN A 642 16.62 9.78 35.39
N LEU A 643 15.48 9.24 35.84
CA LEU A 643 14.90 8.02 35.31
C LEU A 643 14.34 8.21 33.89
N LEU A 644 13.64 9.32 33.64
CA LEU A 644 13.03 9.61 32.35
C LEU A 644 14.07 9.64 31.22
N ASP A 645 15.14 10.42 31.38
CA ASP A 645 16.15 10.59 30.34
C ASP A 645 16.98 9.31 30.16
N THR A 646 17.17 8.54 31.23
CA THR A 646 17.82 7.21 31.17
C THR A 646 16.95 6.20 30.39
N LEU A 647 15.63 6.19 30.63
CA LEU A 647 14.71 5.37 29.85
C LEU A 647 14.65 5.83 28.38
N CYS A 648 14.61 7.14 28.12
CA CYS A 648 14.64 7.68 26.76
C CYS A 648 15.84 7.15 25.96
N ALA A 649 17.03 7.14 26.57
CA ALA A 649 18.25 6.62 25.94
C ALA A 649 18.11 5.15 25.51
N GLN A 650 17.50 4.33 26.36
CA GLN A 650 17.27 2.91 26.10
C GLN A 650 16.25 2.73 24.97
N LEU A 651 15.12 3.45 25.03
CA LEU A 651 14.05 3.36 24.04
C LEU A 651 14.49 3.88 22.66
N GLU A 652 15.35 4.90 22.59
CA GLU A 652 15.94 5.40 21.34
C GLU A 652 16.75 4.32 20.62
N GLY A 653 17.48 3.48 21.37
CA GLY A 653 18.24 2.37 20.80
C GLY A 653 17.36 1.23 20.28
N LEU A 654 16.33 0.88 21.05
CA LEU A 654 15.47 -0.27 20.79
C LEU A 654 14.32 0.01 19.80
N MET A 655 13.83 1.24 19.74
CA MET A 655 12.58 1.60 19.05
C MET A 655 12.81 2.65 17.96
N LYS A 656 13.97 2.61 17.31
CA LYS A 656 14.25 3.34 16.08
C LYS A 656 13.66 2.62 14.87
N TYR A 657 13.45 3.37 13.79
CA TYR A 657 13.19 2.76 12.49
C TYR A 657 14.45 2.09 11.95
N GLU A 658 14.29 0.89 11.41
CA GLU A 658 15.31 0.10 10.74
C GLU A 658 15.26 0.27 9.22
N GLN A 659 16.31 -0.15 8.53
CA GLN A 659 16.35 -0.07 7.07
C GLN A 659 15.22 -0.92 6.46
N GLY A 660 14.47 -0.34 5.51
CA GLY A 660 13.33 -0.99 4.87
C GLY A 660 11.99 -0.79 5.58
N GLU A 661 11.99 -0.28 6.82
CA GLU A 661 10.76 0.07 7.53
C GLU A 661 10.20 1.43 7.11
N ARG A 662 8.92 1.66 7.42
CA ARG A 662 8.23 2.91 7.12
C ARG A 662 7.29 3.33 8.24
N ASP A 663 7.10 4.64 8.39
CA ASP A 663 6.11 5.23 9.29
C ASP A 663 4.76 5.45 8.59
N LEU A 664 3.79 5.86 9.39
CA LEU A 664 2.41 6.17 9.04
C LEU A 664 2.01 7.46 9.75
N VAL A 665 1.48 8.41 9.00
CA VAL A 665 0.70 9.53 9.52
C VAL A 665 -0.77 9.27 9.26
N MET A 666 -1.56 9.29 10.33
CA MET A 666 -3.01 9.23 10.27
C MET A 666 -3.58 10.49 10.93
N LEU A 667 -4.36 11.27 10.18
CA LEU A 667 -5.08 12.44 10.68
C LEU A 667 -6.53 12.37 10.20
N GLN A 668 -7.49 12.45 11.12
CA GLN A 668 -8.90 12.52 10.77
C GLN A 668 -9.61 13.63 11.54
N HIS A 669 -10.34 14.47 10.79
CA HIS A 669 -11.42 15.28 11.32
C HIS A 669 -12.74 14.55 11.19
N LYS A 670 -13.60 14.64 12.21
CA LYS A 670 -15.00 14.23 12.18
C LYS A 670 -15.86 15.41 12.63
N PHE A 671 -16.81 15.79 11.79
CA PHE A 671 -17.77 16.85 12.02
C PHE A 671 -19.17 16.26 12.10
N ILE A 672 -19.90 16.54 13.17
CA ILE A 672 -21.35 16.30 13.22
C ILE A 672 -22.02 17.62 12.90
N VAL A 673 -22.68 17.66 11.75
CA VAL A 673 -23.30 18.86 11.18
C VAL A 673 -24.81 18.77 11.34
N GLU A 674 -25.43 19.87 11.75
CA GLU A 674 -26.88 20.06 11.67
C GLU A 674 -27.19 21.09 10.57
N TRP A 675 -27.92 20.65 9.55
CA TRP A 675 -28.32 21.49 8.42
C TRP A 675 -29.58 22.32 8.75
N GLN A 676 -29.88 23.34 7.93
CA GLN A 676 -31.02 24.24 8.14
C GLN A 676 -32.38 23.51 8.15
N ASP A 677 -32.49 22.37 7.47
CA ASP A 677 -33.69 21.52 7.44
C ASP A 677 -33.80 20.60 8.67
N GLY A 678 -32.88 20.71 9.64
CA GLY A 678 -32.81 19.88 10.84
C GLY A 678 -32.14 18.51 10.60
N LYS A 679 -31.70 18.20 9.37
CA LYS A 679 -31.01 16.94 9.08
C LYS A 679 -29.62 16.96 9.69
N GLN A 680 -29.27 15.90 10.41
CA GLN A 680 -27.90 15.69 10.88
C GLN A 680 -27.10 14.80 9.94
N GLU A 681 -25.84 15.18 9.71
CA GLU A 681 -24.91 14.48 8.85
C GLU A 681 -23.52 14.43 9.49
N THR A 682 -22.80 13.34 9.25
CA THR A 682 -21.42 13.18 9.72
C THR A 682 -20.50 13.35 8.52
N LEU A 683 -19.61 14.33 8.59
CA LEU A 683 -18.55 14.55 7.61
C LEU A 683 -17.23 14.09 8.21
N THR A 684 -16.40 13.43 7.42
CA THR A 684 -15.02 13.14 7.78
C THR A 684 -14.05 13.72 6.76
N SER A 685 -12.87 14.13 7.22
CA SER A 685 -11.75 14.57 6.38
C SER A 685 -10.53 13.80 6.86
N THR A 686 -9.94 12.94 6.01
CA THR A 686 -8.93 11.95 6.45
C THR A 686 -7.67 11.99 5.59
N LEU A 687 -6.50 12.04 6.23
CA LEU A 687 -5.17 11.87 5.65
C LEU A 687 -4.58 10.57 6.17
N GLU A 688 -4.20 9.70 5.23
CA GLU A 688 -3.45 8.46 5.44
C GLU A 688 -2.20 8.54 4.58
N ALA A 689 -1.03 8.71 5.20
CA ALA A 689 0.23 8.85 4.51
C ALA A 689 1.27 7.87 5.06
N TYR A 690 1.85 7.06 4.19
CA TYR A 690 2.96 6.16 4.53
C TYR A 690 4.29 6.77 4.11
N GLY A 691 5.33 6.56 4.93
CA GLY A 691 6.69 6.94 4.58
C GLY A 691 7.27 6.05 3.49
N SER A 692 8.31 6.55 2.83
CA SER A 692 9.12 5.78 1.89
C SER A 692 10.26 5.06 2.63
N PRO A 693 10.45 3.74 2.46
CA PRO A 693 11.59 3.02 3.05
C PRO A 693 12.98 3.51 2.63
N VAL A 694 13.06 4.23 1.50
CA VAL A 694 14.31 4.77 0.92
C VAL A 694 14.28 6.29 0.76
N GLY A 695 13.22 6.96 1.23
CA GLY A 695 13.00 8.39 1.06
C GLY A 695 12.53 9.04 2.37
N HIS A 696 11.66 10.05 2.25
CA HIS A 696 11.14 10.74 3.42
C HIS A 696 10.13 9.88 4.19
N SER A 697 10.19 9.95 5.52
CA SER A 697 9.12 9.48 6.38
C SER A 697 7.86 10.34 6.15
N ALA A 698 6.68 9.77 6.36
CA ALA A 698 5.41 10.49 6.31
C ALA A 698 5.41 11.67 7.28
N MET A 699 5.97 11.49 8.48
CA MET A 699 6.12 12.58 9.46
C MET A 699 7.03 13.70 8.95
N ALA A 700 8.19 13.37 8.37
CA ALA A 700 9.09 14.38 7.82
C ALA A 700 8.42 15.16 6.69
N LEU A 701 7.76 14.46 5.77
CA LEU A 701 7.10 15.08 4.62
C LEU A 701 5.93 15.97 5.05
N THR A 702 5.03 15.45 5.90
CA THR A 702 3.82 16.17 6.34
C THR A 702 4.09 17.37 7.25
N VAL A 703 5.29 17.48 7.82
CA VAL A 703 5.73 18.67 8.58
C VAL A 703 6.57 19.61 7.72
N GLY A 704 7.57 19.08 7.01
CA GLY A 704 8.54 19.87 6.28
C GLY A 704 7.96 20.53 5.03
N LEU A 705 7.07 19.84 4.30
CA LEU A 705 6.52 20.35 3.05
C LEU A 705 5.58 21.57 3.26
N PRO A 706 4.60 21.55 4.19
CA PRO A 706 3.80 22.75 4.49
C PRO A 706 4.66 23.93 4.95
N CYS A 707 5.72 23.66 5.73
CA CYS A 707 6.67 24.68 6.18
C CYS A 707 7.43 25.32 5.02
N GLY A 708 7.92 24.52 4.06
CA GLY A 708 8.56 25.01 2.84
C GLY A 708 7.61 25.83 1.96
N ILE A 709 6.36 25.38 1.80
CA ILE A 709 5.31 26.10 1.06
C ILE A 709 5.03 27.46 1.70
N ALA A 710 4.78 27.49 3.01
CA ALA A 710 4.51 28.73 3.73
C ALA A 710 5.70 29.70 3.66
N THR A 711 6.92 29.18 3.78
CA THR A 711 8.15 29.97 3.59
C THR A 711 8.17 30.64 2.22
N GLN A 712 7.92 29.89 1.16
CA GLN A 712 7.95 30.43 -0.20
C GLN A 712 6.85 31.48 -0.39
N LEU A 713 5.64 31.25 0.14
CA LEU A 713 4.53 32.21 0.06
C LEU A 713 4.78 33.51 0.82
N VAL A 714 5.53 33.47 1.93
CA VAL A 714 6.00 34.68 2.65
C VAL A 714 7.04 35.42 1.81
N LEU A 715 8.01 34.71 1.23
CA LEU A 715 9.05 35.31 0.38
C LEU A 715 8.49 35.96 -0.90
N ASP A 716 7.45 35.34 -1.47
CA ASP A 716 6.75 35.84 -2.66
C ASP A 716 5.72 36.94 -2.36
N GLY A 717 5.49 37.25 -1.07
CA GLY A 717 4.55 38.28 -0.63
C GLY A 717 3.07 37.90 -0.76
N VAL A 718 2.75 36.62 -0.99
CA VAL A 718 1.36 36.12 -1.00
C VAL A 718 0.80 36.14 0.43
N LEU A 719 1.58 35.68 1.40
CA LEU A 719 1.31 35.90 2.82
C LEU A 719 2.04 37.18 3.24
N SER A 720 1.30 38.24 3.54
CA SER A 720 1.87 39.59 3.72
C SER A 720 1.46 40.29 5.03
N ALA A 721 0.53 39.75 5.80
CA ALA A 721 0.07 40.37 7.04
C ALA A 721 1.14 40.26 8.16
N PRO A 722 1.62 41.38 8.73
CA PRO A 722 2.66 41.35 9.77
C PRO A 722 2.10 40.87 11.12
N GLY A 723 2.99 40.51 12.04
CA GLY A 723 2.64 39.99 13.37
C GLY A 723 2.72 38.46 13.47
N ILE A 724 2.20 37.93 14.57
CA ILE A 724 2.13 36.49 14.86
C ILE A 724 0.94 35.89 14.11
N GLN A 725 1.23 35.18 13.01
CA GLN A 725 0.25 34.58 12.12
C GLN A 725 0.04 33.09 12.42
N ARG A 726 -1.17 32.61 12.11
CA ARG A 726 -1.62 31.20 12.22
C ARG A 726 -2.54 30.85 11.04
N PRO A 727 -2.59 29.58 10.59
CA PRO A 727 -3.48 29.17 9.50
C PRO A 727 -4.93 28.98 9.98
N TYR A 728 -5.57 30.03 10.48
CA TYR A 728 -6.95 29.98 11.01
C TYR A 728 -7.97 30.69 10.11
N THR A 729 -7.55 31.27 8.99
CA THR A 729 -8.44 31.95 8.05
C THR A 729 -8.27 31.40 6.65
N THR A 730 -9.29 31.54 5.81
CA THR A 730 -9.27 31.08 4.42
C THR A 730 -8.15 31.73 3.61
N GLU A 731 -7.83 32.99 3.89
CA GLU A 731 -6.79 33.76 3.19
C GLU A 731 -5.40 33.15 3.37
N ILE A 732 -5.13 32.58 4.54
CA ILE A 732 -3.86 31.88 4.82
C ILE A 732 -3.96 30.41 4.41
N CYS A 733 -5.07 29.74 4.72
CA CYS A 733 -5.22 28.30 4.51
C CYS A 733 -5.28 27.90 3.04
N ASP A 734 -6.06 28.60 2.21
CA ASP A 734 -6.31 28.17 0.84
C ASP A 734 -5.09 28.18 -0.08
N PRO A 735 -4.22 29.22 -0.06
CA PRO A 735 -3.01 29.21 -0.87
C PRO A 735 -2.08 28.03 -0.51
N ILE A 736 -1.90 27.78 0.80
CA ILE A 736 -1.05 26.68 1.27
C ILE A 736 -1.66 25.34 0.88
N ARG A 737 -2.95 25.13 1.18
CA ARG A 737 -3.66 23.88 0.91
C ARG A 737 -3.68 23.52 -0.57
N LYS A 738 -3.94 24.48 -1.46
CA LYS A 738 -3.97 24.22 -2.92
C LYS A 738 -2.62 23.76 -3.45
N ILE A 739 -1.53 24.34 -2.96
CA ILE A 739 -0.17 23.92 -3.34
C ILE A 739 0.14 22.54 -2.73
N LEU A 740 -0.25 22.31 -1.47
CA LEU A 740 -0.06 21.02 -0.80
C LEU A 740 -0.78 19.88 -1.55
N GLU A 741 -2.03 20.11 -1.99
CA GLU A 741 -2.80 19.18 -2.81
C GLU A 741 -2.13 18.90 -4.16
N ALA A 742 -1.53 19.91 -4.78
CA ALA A 742 -0.77 19.75 -6.03
C ALA A 742 0.52 18.95 -5.86
N GLU A 743 1.12 18.99 -4.67
CA GLU A 743 2.25 18.13 -4.28
C GLU A 743 1.80 16.70 -3.91
N GLY A 744 0.50 16.40 -4.00
CA GLY A 744 -0.07 15.07 -3.75
C GLY A 744 -0.34 14.77 -2.27
N LEU A 745 -0.36 15.79 -1.40
CA LEU A 745 -0.64 15.64 0.03
C LEU A 745 -1.91 16.41 0.42
N GLY A 746 -2.88 15.73 1.03
CA GLY A 746 -4.14 16.36 1.43
C GLY A 746 -5.11 15.39 2.10
N LEU A 747 -6.19 15.93 2.67
CA LEU A 747 -7.24 15.13 3.30
C LEU A 747 -8.36 14.82 2.31
N VAL A 748 -8.87 13.59 2.36
CA VAL A 748 -10.02 13.14 1.58
C VAL A 748 -11.30 13.31 2.41
N GLU A 749 -12.23 14.11 1.91
CA GLU A 749 -13.54 14.34 2.54
C GLU A 749 -14.58 13.28 2.14
N LYS A 750 -15.38 12.83 3.11
CA LYS A 750 -16.48 11.88 2.88
C LYS A 750 -17.69 12.23 3.76
N VAL A 751 -18.89 11.98 3.22
CA VAL A 751 -20.12 11.89 4.02
C VAL A 751 -20.20 10.46 4.57
N ALA A 752 -20.13 10.30 5.88
CA ALA A 752 -20.26 9.00 6.50
C ALA A 752 -21.72 8.54 6.47
N LEU A 753 -22.00 7.40 5.82
CA LEU A 753 -23.29 6.72 5.95
C LEU A 753 -23.40 6.25 7.41
N ARG A 754 -24.40 6.77 8.16
CA ARG A 754 -24.67 6.47 9.58
C ARG A 754 -24.20 5.06 9.97
N CYS A 755 -23.03 4.97 10.60
CA CYS A 755 -22.68 3.84 11.43
C CYS A 755 -23.54 3.93 12.70
N ARG A 756 -24.54 3.06 12.83
CA ARG A 756 -25.60 3.15 13.86
C ARG A 756 -25.12 2.90 15.31
N TRP A 757 -23.82 2.74 15.54
CA TRP A 757 -23.29 2.30 16.84
C TRP A 757 -22.72 3.43 17.71
N GLU A 758 -22.58 4.67 17.22
CA GLU A 758 -21.92 5.74 17.99
C GLU A 758 -22.81 6.52 19.00
N THR A 759 -24.12 6.28 19.08
CA THR A 759 -25.02 7.10 19.93
C THR A 759 -25.66 6.38 21.12
N SER A 760 -24.92 5.57 21.88
CA SER A 760 -25.43 5.13 23.19
C SER A 760 -24.37 5.19 24.29
N SER A 761 -24.31 6.35 24.96
CA SER A 761 -23.82 6.48 26.32
C SER A 761 -24.82 5.81 27.28
N VAL A 762 -24.53 4.57 27.69
CA VAL A 762 -25.20 3.93 28.85
C VAL A 762 -24.11 3.29 29.72
N PRO A 763 -24.16 3.43 31.06
CA PRO A 763 -23.09 2.99 31.96
C PRO A 763 -22.83 1.49 31.87
N ALA A 764 -21.58 1.11 32.15
CA ALA A 764 -21.14 -0.26 32.29
C ALA A 764 -21.70 -0.89 33.57
N GLU A 765 -22.82 -1.60 33.44
CA GLU A 765 -23.14 -2.74 34.30
C GLU A 765 -23.36 -3.94 33.38
N GLU A 766 -22.30 -4.72 33.13
CA GLU A 766 -22.43 -6.02 32.51
C GLU A 766 -22.94 -7.02 33.55
N SER A 767 -24.22 -7.39 33.43
CA SER A 767 -24.79 -8.51 34.19
C SER A 767 -24.18 -9.83 33.70
N ASN A 768 -23.59 -10.61 34.61
CA ASN A 768 -22.99 -11.93 34.38
C ASN A 768 -23.99 -13.06 34.01
N ALA A 769 -25.16 -12.73 33.44
CA ALA A 769 -26.18 -13.70 33.06
C ALA A 769 -25.91 -14.27 31.64
N PRO A 770 -26.03 -15.60 31.42
CA PRO A 770 -25.84 -16.20 30.11
C PRO A 770 -26.89 -15.70 29.11
N LYS A 771 -26.43 -15.12 27.99
CA LYS A 771 -27.30 -14.61 26.93
C LYS A 771 -27.98 -15.77 26.18
N PRO A 772 -29.29 -15.70 25.88
CA PRO A 772 -29.96 -16.65 25.00
C PRO A 772 -29.46 -16.53 23.55
N ASN A 773 -29.61 -17.60 22.77
CA ASN A 773 -29.13 -17.65 21.38
C ASN A 773 -30.25 -17.29 20.39
N ILE A 774 -29.91 -16.48 19.38
CA ILE A 774 -30.66 -16.39 18.13
C ILE A 774 -29.87 -17.15 17.07
N VAL A 775 -30.46 -18.23 16.55
CA VAL A 775 -29.81 -19.13 15.60
C VAL A 775 -30.27 -18.82 14.18
N VAL A 776 -29.31 -18.68 13.25
CA VAL A 776 -29.56 -18.54 11.82
C VAL A 776 -28.98 -19.75 11.11
N ILE A 777 -29.78 -20.46 10.31
CA ILE A 777 -29.32 -21.61 9.52
C ILE A 777 -29.17 -21.19 8.05
N GLY A 778 -27.95 -21.22 7.54
CA GLY A 778 -27.57 -20.83 6.17
C GLY A 778 -27.00 -19.41 6.09
N GLY A 779 -25.72 -19.29 5.79
CA GLY A 779 -24.90 -18.06 5.81
C GLY A 779 -24.66 -17.40 4.46
N SER A 780 -25.41 -17.79 3.43
CA SER A 780 -25.37 -17.11 2.12
C SER A 780 -25.95 -15.68 2.21
N TYR A 781 -26.23 -15.04 1.08
CA TYR A 781 -26.68 -13.64 1.02
C TYR A 781 -27.81 -13.27 1.98
N VAL A 782 -28.78 -14.18 2.16
CA VAL A 782 -29.97 -13.94 2.98
C VAL A 782 -29.67 -14.07 4.46
N GLY A 783 -29.19 -15.24 4.93
CA GLY A 783 -28.92 -15.42 6.35
C GLY A 783 -27.73 -14.61 6.84
N GLY A 784 -26.70 -14.38 6.02
CA GLY A 784 -25.63 -13.44 6.36
C GLY A 784 -26.16 -12.02 6.60
N SER A 785 -27.18 -11.58 5.85
CA SER A 785 -27.84 -10.28 6.09
C SER A 785 -28.65 -10.26 7.39
N VAL A 786 -29.26 -11.38 7.78
CA VAL A 786 -29.93 -11.50 9.09
C VAL A 786 -28.91 -11.39 10.22
N VAL A 787 -27.78 -12.08 10.10
CA VAL A 787 -26.68 -11.99 11.08
C VAL A 787 -26.21 -10.55 11.21
N ASP A 788 -25.89 -9.87 10.09
CA ASP A 788 -25.46 -8.45 10.09
C ASP A 788 -26.46 -7.52 10.82
N LEU A 789 -27.77 -7.72 10.62
CA LEU A 789 -28.82 -6.90 11.20
C LEU A 789 -29.04 -7.18 12.69
N LEU A 790 -29.07 -8.46 13.07
CA LEU A 790 -29.34 -8.89 14.44
C LEU A 790 -28.12 -8.65 15.35
N SER A 791 -26.91 -8.92 14.89
CA SER A 791 -25.69 -8.64 15.65
C SER A 791 -25.57 -7.15 15.98
N SER A 792 -25.88 -6.29 15.02
CA SER A 792 -25.84 -4.84 15.20
C SER A 792 -26.83 -4.35 16.26
N SER A 793 -28.00 -4.99 16.38
CA SER A 793 -29.12 -4.52 17.22
C SER A 793 -29.25 -5.25 18.56
N LEU A 794 -28.86 -6.53 18.64
CA LEU A 794 -29.20 -7.41 19.76
C LEU A 794 -27.99 -8.08 20.44
N HIS A 795 -26.75 -7.83 20.01
CA HIS A 795 -25.54 -8.43 20.61
C HIS A 795 -25.39 -8.25 22.12
N ARG A 796 -25.99 -7.19 22.69
CA ARG A 796 -25.96 -6.95 24.15
C ARG A 796 -26.88 -7.89 24.92
N THR A 797 -27.94 -8.41 24.30
CA THR A 797 -28.97 -9.23 24.96
C THR A 797 -28.95 -10.69 24.52
N HIS A 798 -28.50 -10.99 23.30
CA HIS A 798 -28.51 -12.33 22.73
C HIS A 798 -27.16 -12.66 22.08
N ASN A 799 -26.81 -13.94 22.02
CA ASN A 799 -25.74 -14.45 21.16
C ASN A 799 -26.31 -14.71 19.77
N ILE A 800 -25.63 -14.24 18.72
CA ILE A 800 -26.05 -14.51 17.33
C ILE A 800 -25.21 -15.66 16.79
N VAL A 801 -25.85 -16.81 16.54
CA VAL A 801 -25.16 -18.04 16.13
C VAL A 801 -25.54 -18.38 14.70
N LEU A 802 -24.57 -18.41 13.80
CA LEU A 802 -24.73 -18.86 12.42
C LEU A 802 -24.35 -20.32 12.30
N ILE A 803 -25.26 -21.17 11.86
CA ILE A 803 -24.98 -22.55 11.44
C ILE A 803 -24.86 -22.57 9.91
N GLU A 804 -23.66 -22.86 9.41
CA GLU A 804 -23.38 -22.89 7.98
C GLU A 804 -22.48 -24.07 7.64
N LYS A 805 -22.98 -24.99 6.81
CA LYS A 805 -22.27 -26.20 6.42
C LYS A 805 -20.98 -25.92 5.65
N ASN A 806 -20.93 -24.83 4.89
CA ASN A 806 -19.79 -24.48 4.05
C ASN A 806 -18.71 -23.76 4.88
N SER A 807 -17.44 -24.07 4.65
CA SER A 807 -16.32 -23.34 5.30
C SER A 807 -16.13 -21.90 4.78
N HIS A 808 -16.91 -21.51 3.77
CA HIS A 808 -16.83 -20.24 3.07
C HIS A 808 -18.21 -19.71 2.64
N PHE A 809 -18.29 -18.40 2.47
CA PHE A 809 -19.34 -17.72 1.75
C PHE A 809 -19.14 -17.89 0.23
N GLN A 810 -20.17 -18.39 -0.45
CA GLN A 810 -20.16 -18.59 -1.90
C GLN A 810 -20.71 -17.36 -2.63
N HIS A 811 -19.90 -16.73 -3.48
CA HIS A 811 -20.36 -15.70 -4.42
C HIS A 811 -21.09 -16.35 -5.62
N LEU A 812 -22.32 -16.81 -5.38
CA LEU A 812 -23.13 -17.56 -6.37
C LEU A 812 -23.31 -16.84 -7.73
N PHE A 813 -23.20 -15.51 -7.77
CA PHE A 813 -23.29 -14.76 -9.03
C PHE A 813 -22.06 -14.92 -9.93
N ALA A 814 -20.90 -15.27 -9.37
CA ALA A 814 -19.68 -15.55 -10.14
C ALA A 814 -19.64 -16.97 -10.72
N PHE A 815 -20.44 -17.89 -10.19
CA PHE A 815 -20.40 -19.32 -10.55
C PHE A 815 -20.56 -19.59 -12.05
N PRO A 816 -21.46 -18.93 -12.81
CA PRO A 816 -21.51 -19.10 -14.25
C PRO A 816 -20.20 -18.74 -14.95
N ARG A 817 -19.52 -17.68 -14.49
CA ARG A 817 -18.28 -17.17 -15.08
C ARG A 817 -17.08 -18.05 -14.72
N VAL A 818 -16.93 -18.42 -13.45
CA VAL A 818 -15.86 -19.33 -13.00
C VAL A 818 -16.07 -20.76 -13.46
N SER A 819 -17.27 -21.15 -13.87
CA SER A 819 -17.48 -22.45 -14.54
C SER A 819 -16.79 -22.52 -15.91
N VAL A 820 -16.52 -21.38 -16.54
CA VAL A 820 -16.06 -21.30 -17.94
C VAL A 820 -14.65 -20.75 -18.05
N VAL A 821 -14.31 -19.72 -17.27
CA VAL A 821 -13.06 -18.98 -17.42
C VAL A 821 -12.09 -19.33 -16.28
N PRO A 822 -10.88 -19.83 -16.59
CA PRO A 822 -9.89 -20.19 -15.59
C PRO A 822 -9.19 -18.99 -14.95
N GLY A 823 -8.63 -19.20 -13.76
CA GLY A 823 -7.67 -18.31 -13.09
C GLY A 823 -8.25 -17.48 -11.94
N PHE A 824 -9.52 -17.66 -11.56
CA PHE A 824 -10.12 -16.92 -10.45
C PHE A 824 -11.24 -17.67 -9.70
N GLU A 825 -11.30 -19.00 -9.81
CA GLU A 825 -12.32 -19.83 -9.14
C GLU A 825 -12.24 -19.67 -7.62
N ASN A 826 -11.02 -19.66 -7.08
CA ASN A 826 -10.74 -19.43 -5.66
C ASN A 826 -11.36 -18.14 -5.12
N ARG A 827 -11.51 -17.12 -5.99
CA ARG A 827 -12.07 -15.82 -5.60
C ARG A 827 -13.58 -15.86 -5.43
N ALA A 828 -14.28 -16.87 -5.96
CA ALA A 828 -15.72 -17.02 -5.74
C ALA A 828 -16.07 -17.52 -4.32
N PHE A 829 -15.06 -17.90 -3.53
CA PHE A 829 -15.21 -18.50 -2.21
C PHE A 829 -14.54 -17.65 -1.13
N VAL A 830 -15.33 -16.90 -0.37
CA VAL A 830 -14.83 -15.96 0.65
C VAL A 830 -14.85 -16.64 2.01
N PRO A 831 -13.75 -16.68 2.78
CA PRO A 831 -13.76 -17.32 4.09
C PRO A 831 -14.72 -16.62 5.06
N PHE A 832 -15.28 -17.38 6.01
CA PHE A 832 -16.07 -16.79 7.09
C PHE A 832 -15.22 -16.03 8.13
N THR A 833 -13.89 -16.10 8.01
CA THR A 833 -12.93 -15.25 8.71
C THR A 833 -13.27 -13.78 8.46
N ASN A 834 -13.68 -13.06 9.50
CA ASN A 834 -14.12 -11.66 9.44
C ASN A 834 -15.37 -11.38 8.58
N SER A 835 -16.17 -12.41 8.22
CA SER A 835 -17.34 -12.26 7.33
C SER A 835 -18.41 -11.26 7.78
N PHE A 836 -18.41 -10.94 9.07
CA PHE A 836 -19.33 -10.03 9.74
C PHE A 836 -18.60 -8.85 10.39
N HIS A 837 -17.50 -8.37 9.80
CA HIS A 837 -16.67 -7.26 10.33
C HIS A 837 -17.43 -5.95 10.63
N ALA A 838 -18.61 -5.75 10.03
CA ALA A 838 -19.48 -4.60 10.32
C ALA A 838 -20.28 -4.78 11.63
N SER A 839 -20.28 -5.98 12.20
CA SER A 839 -20.88 -6.32 13.49
C SER A 839 -19.90 -6.05 14.63
N PRO A 840 -20.37 -5.76 15.85
CA PRO A 840 -19.50 -5.60 17.01
C PRO A 840 -18.61 -6.84 17.24
N PRO A 841 -17.34 -6.68 17.66
CA PRO A 841 -16.47 -7.82 17.97
C PRO A 841 -17.11 -8.78 18.98
N GLY A 842 -17.00 -10.09 18.73
CA GLY A 842 -17.57 -11.13 19.60
C GLY A 842 -19.10 -11.26 19.56
N SER A 843 -19.82 -10.45 18.79
CA SER A 843 -21.30 -10.50 18.71
C SER A 843 -21.87 -11.70 17.96
N THR A 844 -21.03 -12.37 17.17
CA THR A 844 -21.44 -13.47 16.28
C THR A 844 -20.52 -14.67 16.44
N SER A 845 -21.07 -15.87 16.45
CA SER A 845 -20.32 -17.12 16.31
C SER A 845 -20.77 -17.89 15.07
N VAL A 846 -19.84 -18.59 14.43
CA VAL A 846 -20.11 -19.43 13.26
C VAL A 846 -19.81 -20.87 13.61
N ILE A 847 -20.78 -21.75 13.39
CA ILE A 847 -20.67 -23.20 13.57
C ILE A 847 -20.72 -23.85 12.19
N HIS A 848 -19.62 -24.51 11.81
CA HIS A 848 -19.51 -25.23 10.56
C HIS A 848 -20.07 -26.65 10.68
N ALA A 849 -21.38 -26.79 10.46
CA ALA A 849 -22.10 -28.05 10.57
C ALA A 849 -23.38 -28.06 9.72
N ILE A 850 -23.93 -29.24 9.45
CA ILE A 850 -25.23 -29.40 8.81
C ILE A 850 -26.30 -29.47 9.91
N ALA A 851 -27.33 -28.62 9.83
CA ALA A 851 -28.52 -28.79 10.65
C ALA A 851 -29.28 -30.04 10.17
N GLU A 852 -29.26 -31.11 10.96
CA GLU A 852 -29.89 -32.39 10.61
C GLU A 852 -31.40 -32.33 10.89
N LYS A 853 -31.78 -31.86 12.09
CA LYS A 853 -33.17 -31.74 12.53
C LYS A 853 -33.32 -30.60 13.52
N ILE A 854 -34.48 -29.93 13.46
CA ILE A 854 -34.86 -28.88 14.39
C ILE A 854 -35.85 -29.49 15.39
N LEU A 855 -35.64 -29.23 16.67
CA LEU A 855 -36.50 -29.63 17.78
C LEU A 855 -36.96 -28.38 18.55
N PRO A 856 -37.95 -28.49 19.45
CA PRO A 856 -38.36 -27.36 20.27
C PRO A 856 -37.18 -26.79 21.07
N GLY A 857 -36.82 -25.53 20.80
CA GLY A 857 -35.75 -24.81 21.50
C GLY A 857 -34.31 -25.24 21.19
N GLN A 858 -34.07 -26.18 20.26
CA GLN A 858 -32.71 -26.57 19.86
C GLN A 858 -32.59 -27.06 18.41
N VAL A 859 -31.42 -26.86 17.80
CA VAL A 859 -31.03 -27.40 16.48
C VAL A 859 -30.02 -28.52 16.70
N VAL A 860 -30.32 -29.71 16.17
CA VAL A 860 -29.40 -30.86 16.20
C VAL A 860 -28.55 -30.86 14.93
N LEU A 861 -27.24 -30.99 15.11
CA LEU A 861 -26.25 -30.95 14.05
C LEU A 861 -25.80 -32.37 13.65
N ASP A 862 -25.32 -32.52 12.42
CA ASP A 862 -24.79 -33.78 11.86
C ASP A 862 -23.58 -34.35 12.63
N ASN A 863 -22.88 -33.51 13.39
CA ASN A 863 -21.77 -33.91 14.24
C ASN A 863 -22.21 -34.40 15.65
N GLY A 864 -23.52 -34.51 15.91
CA GLY A 864 -24.09 -34.95 17.19
C GLY A 864 -24.23 -33.85 18.25
N GLN A 865 -23.77 -32.62 17.98
CA GLN A 865 -23.96 -31.47 18.87
C GLN A 865 -25.38 -30.88 18.74
N SER A 866 -25.82 -30.15 19.77
CA SER A 866 -27.07 -29.40 19.74
C SER A 866 -26.85 -27.96 20.16
N VAL A 867 -27.51 -27.03 19.46
CA VAL A 867 -27.45 -25.59 19.73
C VAL A 867 -28.83 -25.12 20.17
N SER A 868 -28.96 -24.65 21.40
CA SER A 868 -30.21 -24.08 21.89
C SER A 868 -30.53 -22.77 21.14
N TYR A 869 -31.81 -22.46 20.97
CA TYR A 869 -32.26 -21.20 20.40
C TYR A 869 -33.50 -20.68 21.14
N GLU A 870 -33.52 -19.37 21.34
CA GLU A 870 -34.74 -18.64 21.70
C GLU A 870 -35.49 -18.19 20.45
N TYR A 871 -34.77 -17.77 19.40
CA TYR A 871 -35.32 -17.49 18.07
C TYR A 871 -34.52 -18.21 17.00
N LEU A 872 -35.21 -18.69 15.96
CA LEU A 872 -34.60 -19.44 14.86
C LEU A 872 -34.98 -18.85 13.51
N VAL A 873 -34.01 -18.66 12.62
CA VAL A 873 -34.23 -18.23 11.23
C VAL A 873 -33.67 -19.26 10.26
N LEU A 874 -34.56 -19.88 9.47
CA LEU A 874 -34.19 -20.78 8.38
C LEU A 874 -33.97 -19.98 7.09
N ALA A 875 -32.74 -19.93 6.61
CA ALA A 875 -32.31 -19.31 5.35
C ALA A 875 -31.54 -20.29 4.45
N THR A 876 -31.91 -21.57 4.49
CA THR A 876 -31.20 -22.70 3.84
C THR A 876 -31.27 -22.69 2.31
N GLY A 877 -32.18 -21.91 1.73
CA GLY A 877 -32.33 -21.77 0.28
C GLY A 877 -32.79 -23.06 -0.43
N THR A 878 -32.34 -23.24 -1.68
CA THR A 878 -32.71 -24.37 -2.54
C THR A 878 -31.45 -25.08 -3.06
N GLY A 879 -31.52 -26.38 -3.31
CA GLY A 879 -30.45 -27.17 -3.89
C GLY A 879 -30.96 -28.40 -4.64
N LYS A 880 -30.09 -29.39 -4.82
CA LYS A 880 -30.44 -30.76 -5.21
C LYS A 880 -30.17 -31.69 -4.02
N PRO A 881 -31.12 -32.52 -3.58
CA PRO A 881 -30.82 -33.58 -2.63
C PRO A 881 -29.77 -34.52 -3.24
N GLY A 882 -28.72 -34.88 -2.48
CA GLY A 882 -27.78 -35.93 -2.89
C GLY A 882 -26.68 -35.57 -3.90
N ARG A 883 -26.60 -34.34 -4.44
CA ARG A 883 -25.41 -33.87 -5.18
C ARG A 883 -24.69 -32.78 -4.40
N LEU A 884 -23.90 -33.19 -3.41
CA LEU A 884 -22.89 -32.35 -2.77
C LEU A 884 -21.62 -32.36 -3.63
N VAL A 885 -21.08 -31.19 -3.95
CA VAL A 885 -19.72 -31.06 -4.52
C VAL A 885 -18.70 -30.73 -3.41
N SER A 886 -19.06 -30.99 -2.15
CA SER A 886 -18.32 -30.69 -0.90
C SER A 886 -18.66 -29.33 -0.27
N SER A 887 -18.54 -29.27 1.05
CA SER A 887 -18.59 -28.03 1.86
C SER A 887 -17.23 -27.35 1.99
N GLN A 888 -16.19 -27.91 1.36
CA GLN A 888 -14.80 -27.46 1.45
C GLN A 888 -14.38 -26.71 0.19
N LYS A 889 -13.82 -25.50 0.39
CA LYS A 889 -13.26 -24.62 -0.66
C LYS A 889 -12.45 -25.37 -1.70
N ALA A 890 -11.48 -26.17 -1.26
CA ALA A 890 -10.53 -26.84 -2.16
C ALA A 890 -11.23 -27.79 -3.16
N VAL A 891 -12.26 -28.50 -2.72
CA VAL A 891 -12.98 -29.46 -3.55
C VAL A 891 -13.90 -28.75 -4.54
N GLU A 892 -14.58 -27.67 -4.13
CA GLU A 892 -15.41 -26.88 -5.04
C GLU A 892 -14.58 -26.10 -6.06
N THR A 893 -13.43 -25.54 -5.66
CA THR A 893 -12.45 -24.96 -6.60
C THR A 893 -12.00 -26.00 -7.61
N LYS A 894 -11.64 -27.22 -7.16
CA LYS A 894 -11.23 -28.30 -8.07
C LYS A 894 -12.36 -28.65 -9.04
N HIS A 895 -13.61 -28.73 -8.57
CA HIS A 895 -14.75 -29.01 -9.44
C HIS A 895 -14.93 -27.98 -10.55
N PHE A 896 -14.76 -26.68 -10.26
CA PHE A 896 -14.80 -25.66 -11.30
C PHE A 896 -13.66 -25.81 -12.31
N ARG A 897 -12.44 -26.15 -11.86
CA ARG A 897 -11.30 -26.43 -12.76
C ARG A 897 -11.56 -27.66 -13.63
N ASP A 898 -12.08 -28.75 -13.05
CA ASP A 898 -12.45 -29.95 -13.79
C ASP A 898 -13.50 -29.63 -14.87
N LEU A 899 -14.50 -28.79 -14.54
CA LEU A 899 -15.52 -28.34 -15.50
C LEU A 899 -14.93 -27.46 -16.60
N GLN A 900 -14.01 -26.56 -16.28
CA GLN A 900 -13.30 -25.73 -17.27
C GLN A 900 -12.50 -26.60 -18.24
N GLU A 901 -11.80 -27.62 -17.73
CA GLU A 901 -11.07 -28.59 -18.57
C GLU A 901 -12.02 -29.37 -19.49
N SER A 902 -13.16 -29.82 -18.98
CA SER A 902 -14.18 -30.49 -19.79
C SER A 902 -14.76 -29.57 -20.87
N ILE A 903 -15.04 -28.30 -20.53
CA ILE A 903 -15.47 -27.29 -21.52
C ILE A 903 -14.38 -27.07 -22.56
N ALA A 904 -13.11 -27.03 -22.17
CA ALA A 904 -11.99 -26.86 -23.08
C ALA A 904 -11.89 -28.02 -24.08
N LYS A 905 -12.10 -29.27 -23.62
CA LYS A 905 -12.04 -30.49 -24.45
C LYS A 905 -13.26 -30.66 -25.37
N ALA A 906 -14.46 -30.31 -24.93
CA ALA A 906 -15.69 -30.52 -25.69
C ALA A 906 -15.85 -29.52 -26.85
N SER A 907 -16.14 -30.02 -28.03
CA SER A 907 -16.54 -29.26 -29.23
C SER A 907 -18.04 -28.98 -29.25
N HIS A 908 -18.87 -29.88 -28.70
CA HIS A 908 -20.32 -29.68 -28.56
C HIS A 908 -20.80 -29.81 -27.12
N ILE A 909 -21.26 -28.70 -26.56
CA ILE A 909 -21.68 -28.57 -25.15
C ILE A 909 -23.18 -28.29 -25.09
N THR A 910 -23.89 -29.07 -24.27
CA THR A 910 -25.31 -28.86 -24.00
C THR A 910 -25.54 -28.31 -22.60
N VAL A 911 -26.19 -27.14 -22.51
CA VAL A 911 -26.58 -26.52 -21.24
C VAL A 911 -28.06 -26.82 -20.97
N ILE A 912 -28.33 -27.55 -19.89
CA ILE A 912 -29.69 -27.99 -19.53
C ILE A 912 -30.27 -27.03 -18.50
N GLY A 913 -31.20 -26.17 -18.93
CA GLY A 913 -31.92 -25.22 -18.09
C GLY A 913 -31.79 -23.77 -18.56
N GLY A 914 -32.90 -23.18 -19.00
CA GLY A 914 -33.01 -21.81 -19.49
C GLY A 914 -33.23 -20.75 -18.41
N GLY A 915 -32.66 -20.94 -17.22
CA GLY A 915 -32.67 -19.97 -16.13
C GLY A 915 -31.46 -19.03 -16.15
N ALA A 916 -31.36 -18.13 -15.18
CA ALA A 916 -30.29 -17.12 -15.15
C ALA A 916 -28.87 -17.72 -15.16
N TYR A 917 -28.67 -18.86 -14.47
CA TYR A 917 -27.39 -19.57 -14.45
C TYR A 917 -27.04 -20.14 -15.84
N GLY A 918 -27.94 -20.95 -16.42
CA GLY A 918 -27.70 -21.60 -17.71
C GLY A 918 -27.54 -20.60 -18.86
N ILE A 919 -28.31 -19.49 -18.86
CA ILE A 919 -28.15 -18.43 -19.87
C ILE A 919 -26.78 -17.77 -19.78
N GLN A 920 -26.31 -17.46 -18.56
CA GLN A 920 -24.99 -16.86 -18.36
C GLN A 920 -23.88 -17.82 -18.75
N THR A 921 -23.95 -19.09 -18.34
CA THR A 921 -22.97 -20.10 -18.71
C THR A 921 -22.90 -20.30 -20.23
N ALA A 922 -24.03 -20.40 -20.93
CA ALA A 922 -24.05 -20.58 -22.38
C ALA A 922 -23.42 -19.38 -23.13
N MET A 923 -23.74 -18.16 -22.71
CA MET A 923 -23.14 -16.95 -23.30
C MET A 923 -21.65 -16.80 -22.95
N ASP A 924 -21.25 -17.12 -21.72
CA ASP A 924 -19.85 -17.05 -21.29
C ASP A 924 -19.01 -18.08 -22.06
N ILE A 925 -19.53 -19.28 -22.34
CA ILE A 925 -18.86 -20.27 -23.22
C ILE A 925 -18.64 -19.68 -24.62
N LYS A 926 -19.67 -19.05 -25.21
CA LYS A 926 -19.54 -18.49 -26.57
C LYS A 926 -18.60 -17.29 -26.65
N ASP A 927 -18.55 -16.45 -25.61
CA ASP A 927 -17.59 -15.35 -25.58
C ASP A 927 -16.17 -15.83 -25.26
N HIS A 928 -16.01 -16.88 -24.46
CA HIS A 928 -14.69 -17.46 -24.14
C HIS A 928 -14.10 -18.28 -25.30
N ALA A 929 -14.93 -19.09 -25.95
CA ALA A 929 -14.55 -20.02 -27.01
C ALA A 929 -15.58 -20.00 -28.16
N PRO A 930 -15.50 -18.99 -29.05
CA PRO A 930 -16.52 -18.75 -30.09
C PRO A 930 -16.76 -19.91 -31.05
N SER A 931 -15.74 -20.74 -31.28
CA SER A 931 -15.79 -21.90 -32.19
C SER A 931 -16.62 -23.08 -31.67
N LYS A 932 -16.93 -23.14 -30.38
CA LYS A 932 -17.67 -24.27 -29.79
C LYS A 932 -19.14 -24.24 -30.17
N LYS A 933 -19.73 -25.42 -30.41
CA LYS A 933 -21.17 -25.60 -30.60
C LYS A 933 -21.85 -25.66 -29.23
N VAL A 934 -22.84 -24.80 -29.01
CA VAL A 934 -23.58 -24.73 -27.73
C VAL A 934 -25.07 -24.87 -28.00
N THR A 935 -25.70 -25.83 -27.30
CA THR A 935 -27.15 -26.05 -27.34
C THR A 935 -27.75 -25.83 -25.96
N VAL A 936 -28.81 -25.03 -25.84
CA VAL A 936 -29.54 -24.82 -24.59
C VAL A 936 -30.87 -25.56 -24.64
N ILE A 937 -31.08 -26.49 -23.71
CA ILE A 937 -32.33 -27.24 -23.60
C ILE A 937 -33.13 -26.72 -22.40
N HIS A 938 -34.40 -26.39 -22.61
CA HIS A 938 -35.27 -25.89 -21.55
C HIS A 938 -36.65 -26.52 -21.60
N SER A 939 -37.13 -26.97 -20.43
CA SER A 939 -38.40 -27.68 -20.27
C SER A 939 -39.66 -26.86 -20.54
N ARG A 940 -39.55 -25.54 -20.76
CA ARG A 940 -40.69 -24.65 -20.99
C ARG A 940 -40.53 -23.93 -22.33
N PRO A 941 -41.64 -23.46 -22.94
CA PRO A 941 -41.59 -22.74 -24.22
C PRO A 941 -40.74 -21.46 -24.18
N ASN A 942 -40.66 -20.79 -23.03
CA ASN A 942 -39.89 -19.55 -22.87
C ASN A 942 -38.73 -19.74 -21.90
N LEU A 943 -37.55 -19.22 -22.24
CA LEU A 943 -36.44 -19.01 -21.31
C LEU A 943 -36.85 -18.00 -20.22
N MET A 944 -36.23 -18.04 -19.05
CA MET A 944 -36.58 -17.17 -17.92
C MET A 944 -38.09 -17.16 -17.62
N SER A 945 -38.74 -18.34 -17.65
CA SER A 945 -40.21 -18.50 -17.69
C SER A 945 -40.99 -17.87 -16.52
N ARG A 946 -40.30 -17.37 -15.48
CA ARG A 946 -40.89 -16.64 -14.35
C ARG A 946 -40.89 -15.11 -14.54
N PHE A 947 -40.40 -14.63 -15.68
CA PHE A 947 -40.35 -13.22 -16.06
C PHE A 947 -41.25 -12.96 -17.26
N HIS A 948 -41.56 -11.69 -17.49
CA HIS A 948 -42.34 -11.26 -18.64
C HIS A 948 -41.70 -11.75 -19.97
N PRO A 949 -42.48 -12.21 -20.97
CA PRO A 949 -41.98 -12.79 -22.22
C PRO A 949 -40.94 -11.93 -22.96
N LYS A 950 -40.99 -10.60 -22.79
CA LYS A 950 -39.98 -9.69 -23.34
C LYS A 950 -38.54 -10.04 -22.95
N LEU A 951 -38.31 -10.59 -21.75
CA LEU A 951 -36.96 -11.02 -21.36
C LEU A 951 -36.51 -12.25 -22.17
N HIS A 952 -37.42 -13.17 -22.48
CA HIS A 952 -37.14 -14.30 -23.36
C HIS A 952 -36.74 -13.82 -24.75
N GLU A 953 -37.47 -12.87 -25.35
CA GLU A 953 -37.13 -12.28 -26.65
C GLU A 953 -35.70 -11.69 -26.67
N ILE A 954 -35.36 -10.89 -25.66
CA ILE A 954 -34.03 -10.28 -25.53
C ILE A 954 -32.93 -11.35 -25.46
N VAL A 955 -33.15 -12.43 -24.71
CA VAL A 955 -32.18 -13.53 -24.59
C VAL A 955 -32.07 -14.32 -25.90
N MET A 956 -33.20 -14.60 -26.57
CA MET A 956 -33.21 -15.31 -27.86
C MET A 956 -32.49 -14.54 -28.96
N GLU A 957 -32.64 -13.21 -29.00
CA GLU A 957 -31.90 -12.35 -29.92
C GLU A 957 -30.39 -12.48 -29.71
N LYS A 958 -29.94 -12.51 -28.44
CA LYS A 958 -28.52 -12.72 -28.12
C LYS A 958 -28.03 -14.12 -28.43
N PHE A 959 -28.82 -15.15 -28.16
CA PHE A 959 -28.48 -16.53 -28.51
C PHE A 959 -28.33 -16.68 -30.02
N LYS A 960 -29.25 -16.11 -30.80
CA LYS A 960 -29.16 -16.10 -32.26
C LYS A 960 -27.90 -15.39 -32.75
N ALA A 961 -27.60 -14.21 -32.21
CA ALA A 961 -26.39 -13.46 -32.58
C ALA A 961 -25.09 -14.20 -32.23
N ALA A 962 -25.09 -14.98 -31.15
CA ALA A 962 -23.95 -15.79 -30.72
C ALA A 962 -23.88 -17.18 -31.41
N GLY A 963 -24.91 -17.59 -32.17
CA GLY A 963 -24.96 -18.93 -32.77
C GLY A 963 -25.21 -20.05 -31.75
N ILE A 964 -26.04 -19.78 -30.72
CA ILE A 964 -26.49 -20.78 -29.74
C ILE A 964 -27.79 -21.41 -30.23
N GLU A 965 -27.82 -22.75 -30.29
CA GLU A 965 -29.03 -23.51 -30.61
C GLU A 965 -29.92 -23.66 -29.37
N THR A 966 -31.25 -23.66 -29.54
CA THR A 966 -32.19 -23.83 -28.43
C THR A 966 -33.21 -24.90 -28.69
N VAL A 967 -33.45 -25.77 -27.71
CA VAL A 967 -34.55 -26.73 -27.69
C VAL A 967 -35.48 -26.38 -26.53
N LEU A 968 -36.64 -25.80 -26.86
CA LEU A 968 -37.60 -25.27 -25.87
C LEU A 968 -38.81 -26.18 -25.75
N GLY A 969 -39.45 -26.17 -24.58
CA GLY A 969 -40.62 -27.02 -24.28
C GLY A 969 -40.28 -28.49 -24.03
N GLN A 970 -39.01 -28.86 -23.97
CA GLN A 970 -38.56 -30.25 -23.86
C GLN A 970 -37.86 -30.52 -22.53
N ARG A 971 -38.31 -31.55 -21.80
CA ARG A 971 -37.68 -31.99 -20.56
C ARG A 971 -36.63 -33.05 -20.88
N VAL A 972 -35.46 -32.93 -20.23
CA VAL A 972 -34.38 -33.90 -20.32
C VAL A 972 -34.58 -35.01 -19.30
N SER A 973 -34.36 -36.26 -19.71
CA SER A 973 -34.17 -37.39 -18.79
C SER A 973 -32.74 -37.33 -18.25
N ILE A 974 -32.57 -37.14 -16.94
CA ILE A 974 -31.25 -37.08 -16.31
C ILE A 974 -30.96 -38.45 -15.71
N PRO A 975 -29.88 -39.16 -16.14
CA PRO A 975 -29.49 -40.44 -15.55
C PRO A 975 -29.20 -40.32 -14.05
N GLU A 976 -29.43 -41.39 -13.30
CA GLU A 976 -29.22 -41.41 -11.84
C GLU A 976 -27.76 -41.12 -11.46
N GLU A 977 -26.81 -41.66 -12.24
CA GLU A 977 -25.37 -41.40 -12.09
C GLU A 977 -24.94 -40.05 -12.69
N GLY A 978 -25.81 -39.41 -13.49
CA GLY A 978 -25.51 -38.21 -14.26
C GLY A 978 -25.01 -38.49 -15.67
N PHE A 979 -24.61 -37.40 -16.35
CA PHE A 979 -24.04 -37.49 -17.70
C PHE A 979 -22.53 -37.75 -17.66
N PRO A 980 -21.97 -38.45 -18.68
CA PRO A 980 -20.53 -38.61 -18.85
C PRO A 980 -19.80 -37.26 -18.91
N ASN A 981 -18.54 -37.26 -18.47
CA ASN A 981 -17.67 -36.08 -18.47
C ASN A 981 -16.22 -36.41 -18.91
N ASP A 982 -16.04 -37.51 -19.63
CA ASP A 982 -14.76 -38.00 -20.15
C ASP A 982 -14.41 -37.46 -21.55
N GLY A 983 -15.30 -36.64 -22.13
CA GLY A 983 -15.17 -36.06 -23.46
C GLY A 983 -15.70 -36.96 -24.59
N SER A 984 -16.29 -38.12 -24.27
CA SER A 984 -16.97 -38.96 -25.26
C SER A 984 -18.30 -38.36 -25.71
N GLU A 985 -18.68 -38.58 -26.98
CA GLU A 985 -20.01 -38.19 -27.48
C GLU A 985 -21.08 -39.11 -26.88
N PHE A 986 -22.15 -38.53 -26.35
CA PHE A 986 -23.35 -39.24 -25.88
C PHE A 986 -24.63 -38.51 -26.30
N ALA A 987 -25.76 -39.23 -26.24
CA ALA A 987 -27.08 -38.70 -26.57
C ALA A 987 -27.86 -38.30 -25.31
N ILE A 988 -28.46 -37.11 -25.32
CA ILE A 988 -29.41 -36.65 -24.31
C ILE A 988 -30.82 -36.94 -24.81
N SER A 989 -31.54 -37.84 -24.13
CA SER A 989 -32.94 -38.15 -24.44
C SER A 989 -33.91 -37.09 -23.92
N LEU A 990 -34.82 -36.66 -24.78
CA LEU A 990 -35.89 -35.70 -24.48
C LEU A 990 -37.23 -36.40 -24.25
N ALA A 991 -38.16 -35.68 -23.62
CA ALA A 991 -39.47 -36.21 -23.24
C ALA A 991 -40.34 -36.63 -24.43
N ASP A 992 -40.09 -36.11 -25.62
CA ASP A 992 -40.77 -36.48 -26.86
C ASP A 992 -40.10 -37.65 -27.61
N GLY A 993 -39.05 -38.24 -27.02
CA GLY A 993 -38.28 -39.34 -27.61
C GLY A 993 -37.17 -38.90 -28.58
N THR A 994 -36.98 -37.60 -28.81
CA THR A 994 -35.86 -37.09 -29.61
C THR A 994 -34.55 -37.09 -28.82
N GLU A 995 -33.42 -37.13 -29.53
CA GLU A 995 -32.08 -37.16 -28.94
C GLU A 995 -31.21 -35.99 -29.40
N VAL A 996 -30.48 -35.39 -28.46
CA VAL A 996 -29.47 -34.35 -28.74
C VAL A 996 -28.09 -34.91 -28.43
N LYS A 997 -27.26 -35.06 -29.45
CA LYS A 997 -25.84 -35.46 -29.31
C LYS A 997 -25.03 -34.34 -28.67
N THR A 998 -24.10 -34.68 -27.79
CA THR A 998 -23.19 -33.73 -27.14
C THR A 998 -21.99 -34.48 -26.55
N GLU A 999 -20.91 -33.77 -26.22
CA GLU A 999 -19.74 -34.33 -25.53
C GLU A 999 -19.67 -33.89 -24.06
N LEU A 1000 -20.49 -32.91 -23.68
CA LEU A 1000 -20.58 -32.39 -22.32
C LEU A 1000 -21.97 -31.84 -22.03
N ALA A 1001 -22.57 -32.25 -20.91
CA ALA A 1001 -23.85 -31.74 -20.43
C ALA A 1001 -23.70 -30.95 -19.12
N ILE A 1002 -23.99 -29.66 -19.14
CA ILE A 1002 -23.95 -28.78 -17.96
C ILE A 1002 -25.36 -28.58 -17.42
N VAL A 1003 -25.66 -29.22 -16.30
CA VAL A 1003 -27.00 -29.23 -15.70
C VAL A 1003 -27.24 -28.00 -14.83
N CYS A 1004 -28.01 -27.05 -15.34
CA CYS A 1004 -28.30 -25.73 -14.74
C CYS A 1004 -29.72 -25.61 -14.16
N ILE A 1005 -30.32 -26.73 -13.75
CA ILE A 1005 -31.64 -26.76 -13.07
C ILE A 1005 -31.45 -26.77 -11.55
N GLY A 1006 -32.15 -25.89 -10.83
CA GLY A 1006 -32.20 -25.87 -9.38
C GLY A 1006 -33.64 -25.67 -8.90
N ALA A 1007 -34.16 -26.56 -8.04
CA ALA A 1007 -35.56 -26.48 -7.63
C ALA A 1007 -36.00 -27.26 -6.37
N VAL A 1008 -35.12 -27.77 -5.51
CA VAL A 1008 -35.58 -28.43 -4.27
C VAL A 1008 -35.27 -27.57 -3.04
N PRO A 1009 -36.28 -27.02 -2.36
CA PRO A 1009 -36.10 -26.33 -1.08
C PRO A 1009 -35.42 -27.23 -0.05
N LEU A 1010 -34.43 -26.69 0.67
CA LEU A 1010 -33.71 -27.41 1.71
C LEU A 1010 -34.44 -27.25 3.05
N SER A 1011 -35.68 -27.74 3.11
CA SER A 1011 -36.61 -27.62 4.24
C SER A 1011 -36.62 -28.83 5.17
N ALA A 1012 -35.94 -29.92 4.82
CA ALA A 1012 -35.95 -31.19 5.55
C ALA A 1012 -35.70 -31.06 7.06
N PRO A 1013 -34.78 -30.21 7.57
CA PRO A 1013 -34.55 -30.09 9.01
C PRO A 1013 -35.77 -29.63 9.81
N LEU A 1014 -36.73 -28.92 9.18
CA LEU A 1014 -37.95 -28.45 9.83
C LEU A 1014 -38.99 -29.56 10.03
N LEU A 1015 -38.92 -30.66 9.27
CA LEU A 1015 -39.92 -31.73 9.32
C LEU A 1015 -40.05 -32.37 10.70
N ALA A 1016 -38.97 -32.39 11.49
CA ALA A 1016 -38.98 -32.92 12.85
C ALA A 1016 -39.68 -31.98 13.86
N LEU A 1017 -39.69 -30.66 13.61
CA LEU A 1017 -40.35 -29.67 14.47
C LEU A 1017 -41.81 -29.45 14.07
N SER A 1018 -42.03 -29.19 12.77
CA SER A 1018 -43.33 -28.78 12.25
C SER A 1018 -43.52 -29.31 10.82
N PRO A 1019 -43.90 -30.60 10.67
CA PRO A 1019 -44.11 -31.21 9.36
C PRO A 1019 -45.25 -30.53 8.59
N THR A 1020 -46.22 -29.96 9.30
CA THR A 1020 -47.35 -29.20 8.73
C THR A 1020 -46.93 -27.87 8.07
N SER A 1021 -45.80 -27.30 8.50
CA SER A 1021 -45.22 -26.10 7.90
C SER A 1021 -44.44 -26.38 6.61
N VAL A 1022 -44.23 -27.64 6.21
CA VAL A 1022 -43.57 -27.98 4.95
C VAL A 1022 -44.59 -28.50 3.95
N ASP A 1023 -44.64 -27.90 2.76
CA ASP A 1023 -45.57 -28.36 1.73
C ASP A 1023 -45.16 -29.75 1.18
N PRO A 1024 -46.05 -30.75 1.20
CA PRO A 1024 -45.68 -32.12 0.84
C PRO A 1024 -45.33 -32.29 -0.65
N GLN A 1025 -45.86 -31.43 -1.53
CA GLN A 1025 -45.65 -31.50 -2.98
C GLN A 1025 -44.45 -30.64 -3.40
N THR A 1026 -44.43 -29.39 -2.97
CA THR A 1026 -43.44 -28.40 -3.42
C THR A 1026 -42.21 -28.33 -2.52
N LYS A 1027 -42.30 -28.89 -1.30
CA LYS A 1027 -41.28 -28.87 -0.24
C LYS A 1027 -40.92 -27.50 0.31
N TYR A 1028 -41.56 -26.40 -0.12
CA TYR A 1028 -41.31 -25.08 0.49
C TYR A 1028 -41.90 -24.98 1.90
N ILE A 1029 -41.33 -24.10 2.71
CA ILE A 1029 -41.82 -23.81 4.07
C ILE A 1029 -42.95 -22.78 3.98
N LYS A 1030 -44.14 -23.14 4.43
CA LYS A 1030 -45.31 -22.26 4.55
C LYS A 1030 -45.03 -21.25 5.66
N VAL A 1031 -45.18 -19.97 5.34
CA VAL A 1031 -44.94 -18.86 6.28
C VAL A 1031 -46.12 -17.90 6.32
N LYS A 1032 -46.31 -17.25 7.46
CA LYS A 1032 -47.21 -16.12 7.63
C LYS A 1032 -46.65 -14.88 6.91
N PRO A 1033 -47.45 -13.83 6.67
CA PRO A 1033 -46.94 -12.56 6.16
C PRO A 1033 -45.83 -11.95 7.04
N THR A 1034 -45.81 -12.26 8.34
CA THR A 1034 -44.74 -11.86 9.29
C THR A 1034 -43.46 -12.71 9.20
N LEU A 1035 -43.39 -13.65 8.24
CA LEU A 1035 -42.27 -14.58 7.98
C LEU A 1035 -42.03 -15.65 9.05
N GLN A 1036 -42.86 -15.69 10.10
CA GLN A 1036 -42.94 -16.83 11.01
C GLN A 1036 -43.50 -18.04 10.25
N ILE A 1037 -43.08 -19.26 10.63
CA ILE A 1037 -43.65 -20.48 10.05
C ILE A 1037 -45.16 -20.56 10.31
N ALA A 1038 -45.88 -21.30 9.46
CA ALA A 1038 -47.35 -21.36 9.51
C ALA A 1038 -47.87 -21.92 10.85
N ASP A 1039 -47.14 -22.86 11.44
CA ASP A 1039 -47.49 -23.44 12.74
C ASP A 1039 -47.36 -22.43 13.88
N SER A 1040 -48.50 -22.06 14.46
CA SER A 1040 -48.57 -21.05 15.50
C SER A 1040 -48.03 -21.52 16.85
N SER A 1041 -47.73 -22.81 17.00
CA SER A 1041 -47.11 -23.38 18.20
C SER A 1041 -45.64 -22.95 18.36
N TYR A 1042 -45.02 -22.45 17.28
CA TYR A 1042 -43.61 -22.03 17.24
C TYR A 1042 -43.47 -20.59 16.73
N PRO A 1043 -43.98 -19.59 17.46
CA PRO A 1043 -43.97 -18.19 17.02
C PRO A 1043 -42.57 -17.58 16.93
N ASN A 1044 -41.56 -18.21 17.50
CA ASN A 1044 -40.16 -17.79 17.49
C ASN A 1044 -39.35 -18.36 16.31
N VAL A 1045 -39.98 -19.12 15.40
CA VAL A 1045 -39.33 -19.75 14.25
C VAL A 1045 -39.75 -19.07 12.95
N PHE A 1046 -38.76 -18.60 12.19
CA PHE A 1046 -38.91 -17.87 10.94
C PHE A 1046 -38.30 -18.66 9.79
N ALA A 1047 -38.87 -18.54 8.59
CA ALA A 1047 -38.26 -19.03 7.36
C ALA A 1047 -38.26 -17.93 6.30
N ILE A 1048 -37.10 -17.72 5.66
CA ILE A 1048 -36.90 -16.63 4.70
C ILE A 1048 -36.04 -17.07 3.51
N GLY A 1049 -36.00 -16.25 2.47
CA GLY A 1049 -35.25 -16.51 1.25
C GLY A 1049 -35.90 -17.62 0.43
N ASP A 1050 -35.07 -18.36 -0.30
CA ASP A 1050 -35.58 -19.25 -1.34
C ASP A 1050 -36.27 -20.51 -0.79
N VAL A 1051 -36.07 -20.86 0.49
CA VAL A 1051 -36.74 -22.00 1.12
C VAL A 1051 -38.19 -21.69 1.54
N ALA A 1052 -38.53 -20.41 1.71
CA ALA A 1052 -39.81 -19.98 2.24
C ALA A 1052 -40.84 -19.68 1.14
N ASP A 1053 -42.09 -20.08 1.35
CA ASP A 1053 -43.20 -19.83 0.44
C ASP A 1053 -43.84 -18.45 0.68
N THR A 1054 -43.11 -17.41 0.30
CA THR A 1054 -43.51 -16.00 0.49
C THR A 1054 -44.25 -15.40 -0.71
N GLY A 1055 -44.50 -16.18 -1.76
CA GLY A 1055 -44.97 -15.68 -3.06
C GLY A 1055 -43.92 -14.83 -3.83
N ALA A 1056 -42.80 -14.47 -3.21
CA ALA A 1056 -41.74 -13.72 -3.87
C ALA A 1056 -40.93 -14.57 -4.84
N HIS A 1057 -40.38 -13.90 -5.85
CA HIS A 1057 -39.41 -14.51 -6.75
C HIS A 1057 -38.17 -14.97 -5.97
N LYS A 1058 -37.70 -16.19 -6.27
CA LYS A 1058 -36.57 -16.84 -5.59
C LYS A 1058 -35.25 -16.21 -6.06
N ALA A 1059 -34.74 -15.25 -5.30
CA ALA A 1059 -33.56 -14.46 -5.59
C ALA A 1059 -33.04 -13.72 -4.35
N ALA A 1060 -31.76 -13.33 -4.37
CA ALA A 1060 -31.12 -12.65 -3.23
C ALA A 1060 -31.78 -11.33 -2.84
N ARG A 1061 -32.29 -10.52 -3.80
CA ARG A 1061 -32.89 -9.20 -3.49
C ARG A 1061 -34.18 -9.34 -2.66
N PRO A 1062 -35.19 -10.13 -3.08
CA PRO A 1062 -36.34 -10.44 -2.23
C PRO A 1062 -35.94 -11.04 -0.88
N GLY A 1063 -35.00 -11.99 -0.86
CA GLY A 1063 -34.53 -12.60 0.39
C GLY A 1063 -33.90 -11.60 1.37
N MET A 1064 -33.07 -10.66 0.89
CA MET A 1064 -32.53 -9.58 1.73
C MET A 1064 -33.62 -8.63 2.25
N SER A 1065 -34.71 -8.42 1.51
CA SER A 1065 -35.87 -7.68 2.01
C SER A 1065 -36.60 -8.44 3.10
N GLN A 1066 -36.73 -9.76 2.96
CA GLN A 1066 -37.30 -10.64 3.98
C GLN A 1066 -36.43 -10.67 5.25
N ALA A 1067 -35.10 -10.66 5.10
CA ALA A 1067 -34.18 -10.55 6.23
C ALA A 1067 -34.46 -9.33 7.10
N LYS A 1068 -34.72 -8.16 6.49
CA LYS A 1068 -35.10 -6.94 7.23
C LYS A 1068 -36.37 -7.10 8.04
N VAL A 1069 -37.42 -7.68 7.43
CA VAL A 1069 -38.72 -7.91 8.09
C VAL A 1069 -38.57 -8.93 9.22
N ALA A 1070 -37.88 -10.04 8.98
CA ALA A 1070 -37.65 -11.06 10.01
C ALA A 1070 -36.83 -10.51 11.18
N SER A 1071 -35.74 -9.77 10.92
CA SER A 1071 -34.94 -9.15 11.98
C SER A 1071 -35.74 -8.12 12.79
N HIS A 1072 -36.53 -7.26 12.15
CA HIS A 1072 -37.43 -6.32 12.83
C HIS A 1072 -38.46 -7.05 13.69
N ASN A 1073 -39.07 -8.11 13.16
CA ASN A 1073 -40.08 -8.88 13.88
C ASN A 1073 -39.49 -9.60 15.10
N ILE A 1074 -38.29 -10.19 14.98
CA ILE A 1074 -37.57 -10.77 16.12
C ILE A 1074 -37.31 -9.71 17.19
N GLU A 1075 -36.84 -8.52 16.79
CA GLU A 1075 -36.60 -7.41 17.72
C GLU A 1075 -37.89 -6.96 18.45
N MET A 1076 -39.03 -6.89 17.74
CA MET A 1076 -40.31 -6.53 18.35
C MET A 1076 -40.84 -7.61 19.29
N LEU A 1077 -40.69 -8.90 18.92
CA LEU A 1077 -41.06 -10.02 19.78
C LEU A 1077 -40.25 -10.04 21.08
N ILE A 1078 -38.94 -9.82 21.01
CA ILE A 1078 -38.05 -9.68 22.19
C ILE A 1078 -38.49 -8.52 23.09
N LYS A 1079 -38.97 -7.42 22.49
CA LYS A 1079 -39.48 -6.25 23.22
C LYS A 1079 -40.92 -6.42 23.72
N GLY A 1080 -41.57 -7.56 23.48
CA GLY A 1080 -42.97 -7.80 23.83
C GLY A 1080 -43.98 -7.01 23.01
N LYS A 1081 -43.58 -6.45 21.86
CA LYS A 1081 -44.38 -5.56 21.00
C LYS A 1081 -45.05 -6.31 19.85
N ASN A 1082 -45.91 -7.27 20.17
CA ASN A 1082 -46.55 -8.15 19.18
C ASN A 1082 -47.46 -7.41 18.17
N SER A 1083 -47.97 -6.22 18.51
CA SER A 1083 -48.76 -5.37 17.59
C SER A 1083 -47.93 -4.73 16.48
N ASP A 1084 -46.60 -4.67 16.64
CA ASP A 1084 -45.71 -3.88 15.80
C ASP A 1084 -44.96 -4.75 14.76
N LEU A 1085 -45.42 -5.98 14.56
CA LEU A 1085 -44.87 -6.91 13.58
C LEU A 1085 -45.16 -6.41 12.16
N GLN A 1086 -44.11 -6.36 11.36
CA GLN A 1086 -44.18 -6.02 9.95
C GLN A 1086 -44.57 -7.22 9.11
N THR A 1087 -45.38 -6.97 8.09
CA THR A 1087 -45.74 -7.93 7.07
C THR A 1087 -44.87 -7.74 5.83
N TYR A 1088 -44.34 -8.84 5.31
CA TYR A 1088 -43.61 -8.85 4.06
C TYR A 1088 -44.57 -8.89 2.86
N TYR A 1089 -44.32 -8.01 1.90
CA TYR A 1089 -45.00 -8.00 0.61
C TYR A 1089 -44.00 -8.25 -0.50
N ALA A 1090 -44.33 -9.15 -1.42
CA ALA A 1090 -43.47 -9.50 -2.53
C ALA A 1090 -43.41 -8.37 -3.56
N ASP A 1091 -42.19 -7.87 -3.81
CA ASP A 1091 -41.93 -6.94 -4.90
C ASP A 1091 -42.13 -7.60 -6.28
N THR A 1092 -42.39 -6.77 -7.30
CA THR A 1092 -42.33 -7.18 -8.71
C THR A 1092 -40.97 -7.85 -9.03
N PRO A 1093 -40.96 -8.99 -9.74
CA PRO A 1093 -39.72 -9.67 -10.12
C PRO A 1093 -38.77 -8.75 -10.93
N GLY A 1094 -37.49 -8.77 -10.58
CA GLY A 1094 -36.47 -8.04 -11.33
C GLY A 1094 -35.10 -8.71 -11.23
N ILE A 1095 -34.31 -8.59 -12.29
CA ILE A 1095 -33.02 -9.26 -12.44
C ILE A 1095 -32.00 -8.40 -13.20
N GLY A 1096 -30.74 -8.49 -12.79
CA GLY A 1096 -29.60 -8.14 -13.65
C GLY A 1096 -28.99 -9.42 -14.19
N LEU A 1097 -29.02 -9.60 -15.52
CA LEU A 1097 -28.55 -10.80 -16.19
C LEU A 1097 -27.39 -10.45 -17.12
N SER A 1098 -26.23 -11.04 -16.88
CA SER A 1098 -25.10 -10.96 -17.81
C SER A 1098 -25.42 -11.79 -19.05
N LEU A 1099 -25.07 -11.28 -20.23
CA LEU A 1099 -25.25 -11.94 -21.51
C LEU A 1099 -23.88 -12.01 -22.19
N GLY A 1100 -22.97 -12.75 -21.56
CA GLY A 1100 -21.57 -12.86 -21.96
C GLY A 1100 -20.67 -11.83 -21.27
N PHE A 1101 -19.52 -11.58 -21.88
CA PHE A 1101 -18.46 -10.70 -21.43
C PHE A 1101 -18.76 -9.23 -21.75
N HIS A 1102 -19.58 -8.95 -22.75
CA HIS A 1102 -19.68 -7.56 -23.25
C HIS A 1102 -21.07 -6.94 -23.10
N SER A 1103 -22.05 -7.71 -22.61
CA SER A 1103 -23.44 -7.28 -22.53
C SER A 1103 -24.10 -7.71 -21.23
N LYS A 1104 -25.04 -6.89 -20.76
CA LYS A 1104 -25.96 -7.22 -19.68
C LYS A 1104 -27.31 -6.56 -19.87
N VAL A 1105 -28.35 -7.19 -19.34
CA VAL A 1105 -29.70 -6.64 -19.26
C VAL A 1105 -30.10 -6.44 -17.80
N ARG A 1106 -30.64 -5.26 -17.48
CA ARG A 1106 -31.40 -5.05 -16.24
C ARG A 1106 -32.86 -5.04 -16.61
N PHE A 1107 -33.62 -5.96 -16.03
CA PHE A 1107 -35.01 -6.21 -16.38
C PHE A 1107 -35.88 -6.20 -15.11
N ARG A 1108 -37.09 -5.64 -15.19
CA ARG A 1108 -38.09 -5.70 -14.14
C ARG A 1108 -39.46 -5.91 -14.76
N ASN A 1109 -40.20 -6.88 -14.23
CA ASN A 1109 -41.58 -7.13 -14.61
C ASN A 1109 -42.46 -5.90 -14.31
N PRO A 1110 -43.55 -5.71 -15.06
CA PRO A 1110 -44.55 -4.70 -14.75
C PRO A 1110 -45.18 -4.91 -13.37
N SER A 1111 -45.71 -3.85 -12.80
CA SER A 1111 -46.48 -3.88 -11.54
C SER A 1111 -47.90 -4.43 -11.70
N THR A 1112 -48.38 -4.53 -12.93
CA THR A 1112 -49.69 -5.10 -13.29
C THR A 1112 -49.50 -6.20 -14.36
N PRO A 1113 -50.39 -7.20 -14.45
CA PRO A 1113 -50.31 -8.26 -15.45
C PRO A 1113 -50.24 -7.76 -16.91
N ASP A 1114 -50.97 -6.68 -17.22
CA ASP A 1114 -51.05 -6.09 -18.57
C ASP A 1114 -50.07 -4.93 -18.82
N GLY A 1115 -49.16 -4.65 -17.88
CA GLY A 1115 -48.22 -3.54 -17.98
C GLY A 1115 -46.98 -3.87 -18.82
N GLU A 1116 -46.29 -2.83 -19.31
CA GLU A 1116 -45.01 -3.00 -20.01
C GLU A 1116 -43.84 -3.21 -19.01
N PRO A 1117 -42.92 -4.15 -19.25
CA PRO A 1117 -41.75 -4.33 -18.41
C PRO A 1117 -40.74 -3.18 -18.61
N SER A 1118 -40.06 -2.79 -17.54
CA SER A 1118 -38.94 -1.85 -17.66
C SER A 1118 -37.64 -2.60 -17.86
N TRP A 1119 -36.87 -2.22 -18.88
CA TRP A 1119 -35.55 -2.78 -19.09
C TRP A 1119 -34.57 -1.77 -19.69
N ARG A 1120 -33.29 -1.98 -19.39
CA ARG A 1120 -32.19 -1.28 -20.06
C ARG A 1120 -31.10 -2.28 -20.40
N GLN A 1121 -30.70 -2.28 -21.66
CA GLN A 1121 -29.49 -2.95 -22.10
C GLN A 1121 -28.33 -1.99 -22.00
N ALA A 1122 -27.24 -2.43 -21.40
CA ALA A 1122 -26.02 -1.65 -21.30
C ALA A 1122 -24.91 -2.38 -22.03
N PHE A 1123 -24.40 -1.77 -23.10
CA PHE A 1123 -23.09 -2.07 -23.63
C PHE A 1123 -22.08 -1.35 -22.73
N LYS A 1124 -21.54 -2.08 -21.75
CA LYS A 1124 -20.29 -1.66 -21.14
C LYS A 1124 -19.28 -2.69 -21.59
N PRO A 1125 -18.30 -2.36 -22.44
CA PRO A 1125 -17.11 -3.21 -22.50
C PRO A 1125 -16.64 -3.37 -21.05
N PHE A 1126 -16.43 -4.60 -20.58
CA PHE A 1126 -15.53 -4.75 -19.42
C PHE A 1126 -14.27 -4.02 -19.84
N LYS A 1127 -14.03 -2.82 -19.28
CA LYS A 1127 -12.83 -2.03 -19.58
C LYS A 1127 -11.65 -2.99 -19.47
N THR A 1128 -10.81 -3.00 -20.50
CA THR A 1128 -9.54 -3.72 -20.59
C THR A 1128 -9.04 -4.19 -19.22
N LYS A 1129 -9.17 -5.50 -18.96
CA LYS A 1129 -8.69 -6.27 -17.78
C LYS A 1129 -9.37 -6.08 -16.40
N GLY A 1130 -10.45 -5.30 -16.25
CA GLY A 1130 -10.91 -4.88 -14.91
C GLY A 1130 -11.98 -5.68 -14.14
N ASN A 1131 -12.72 -6.64 -14.70
CA ASN A 1131 -13.79 -7.34 -13.96
C ASN A 1131 -14.15 -8.74 -14.51
N MET A 1132 -13.15 -9.49 -15.01
CA MET A 1132 -13.35 -10.88 -15.44
C MET A 1132 -13.75 -11.80 -14.28
N ASP A 1133 -13.39 -11.41 -13.04
CA ASP A 1133 -13.70 -12.10 -11.80
C ASP A 1133 -15.18 -12.01 -11.37
N ALA A 1134 -16.07 -11.51 -12.23
CA ALA A 1134 -17.49 -11.31 -11.95
C ALA A 1134 -17.79 -10.49 -10.68
N GLY A 1135 -16.86 -9.64 -10.22
CA GLY A 1135 -17.02 -8.82 -9.02
C GLY A 1135 -16.65 -9.52 -7.71
N CYS A 1136 -16.00 -10.69 -7.77
CA CYS A 1136 -15.46 -11.39 -6.61
C CYS A 1136 -14.67 -10.46 -5.68
N ARG A 1137 -13.76 -9.64 -6.21
CA ARG A 1137 -12.95 -8.73 -5.39
C ARG A 1137 -13.78 -7.80 -4.52
N LYS A 1138 -14.85 -7.21 -5.06
CA LYS A 1138 -15.76 -6.36 -4.28
C LYS A 1138 -16.52 -7.12 -3.19
N VAL A 1139 -16.78 -8.41 -3.41
CA VAL A 1139 -17.42 -9.26 -2.41
C VAL A 1139 -16.43 -9.61 -1.31
N TRP A 1140 -15.17 -9.88 -1.63
CA TRP A 1140 -14.09 -10.05 -0.66
C TRP A 1140 -13.89 -8.79 0.20
N ASP A 1141 -13.74 -7.62 -0.43
CA ASP A 1141 -13.60 -6.34 0.28
C ASP A 1141 -14.76 -6.09 1.26
N ARG A 1142 -15.96 -6.57 0.93
CA ARG A 1142 -17.16 -6.40 1.76
C ARG A 1142 -17.35 -7.52 2.77
N ARG A 1143 -16.97 -8.77 2.48
CA ARG A 1143 -17.24 -9.90 3.39
C ARG A 1143 -16.02 -10.19 4.25
N ALA A 1144 -14.84 -10.34 3.69
CA ALA A 1144 -13.62 -10.64 4.44
C ALA A 1144 -12.56 -9.54 4.24
N PRO A 1145 -12.80 -8.29 4.69
CA PRO A 1145 -11.83 -7.21 4.51
C PRO A 1145 -10.50 -7.56 5.21
N GLY A 1146 -9.40 -7.24 4.54
CA GLY A 1146 -8.05 -7.50 5.04
C GLY A 1146 -7.56 -8.94 4.87
N VAL A 1147 -8.43 -9.88 4.47
CA VAL A 1147 -8.03 -11.27 4.18
C VAL A 1147 -7.49 -11.35 2.75
N LYS A 1148 -6.23 -11.80 2.60
CA LYS A 1148 -5.47 -11.79 1.33
C LYS A 1148 -5.19 -13.19 0.74
N ASP A 1149 -5.85 -14.25 1.21
CA ASP A 1149 -5.68 -15.63 0.74
C ASP A 1149 -6.46 -15.95 -0.55
N TYR A 1150 -6.81 -14.93 -1.34
CA TYR A 1150 -7.63 -15.08 -2.55
C TYR A 1150 -6.91 -15.82 -3.69
N ASP A 1151 -5.57 -15.81 -3.70
CA ASP A 1151 -4.70 -16.48 -4.69
C ASP A 1151 -3.96 -17.72 -4.12
N LEU A 1152 -4.23 -18.11 -2.87
CA LEU A 1152 -3.67 -19.31 -2.23
C LEU A 1152 -4.45 -20.60 -2.57
#